data_AF-A0A257P320-F1
#
_entry.id   AF-A0A257P320-F1
#
_cell.length_a   1.000
_cell.length_b   1.000
_cell.length_c   1.000
_cell.angle_alpha   90.00
_cell.angle_beta   90.00
_cell.angle_gamma   90.00
#
_symmetry.space_group_name_H-M   'P 1'
#
loop_
_entity.id
_entity.type
_entity.pdbx_description
1 polymer ?
#
loop_
_entity_poly.entity_id
_entity_poly.type
_entity_poly.pdbx_seq_one_letter_code
_entity_poly.pdbx_strand_id
1 'polypeptide(L)'
;MSSVSISGLVSGINVQSLITSLSAAYQQPITLLQNQEQSYQSTLSAWGSVQSSLSSLQSTVAGLQNITSLNNRTVNLSNSSAVSGTASANAPLGTYSLSNIVLAQTQSIYSGDFASATNTAVGTGTLQIQVGSGSVTNINIDSTNNSLNGIAAAINQSGSGVNAAVIYDGTGYRLTLTGNNTGAANAFTVSTSGATGSLGSLSYSASASGGMTESQTARNASVSINGLTVTSATNTVSGAIPGVSLNLLEASGSTTLTVANDTSAFVTSVQSFVTAFNTSMGTLNQLTAYTPGSNGASGQSGPLIGNAGIQTLRTQLLNLISGQGIGTTPGSAYTSLGAVGISLAQDGTLALDSGKLSSALQSNYNAVAGLFGQVGTATNANVQYVGAGNNTQPGTYAVNVTSGATQASATASNPIASGGITSAETLVIGSGATSVSVQLASGSTIDTIVATINATLSQQGLSGISAINNNGTLEFQSADYGSAKNFSVVSTQPASAGSTGIGTTLLMAKGTDVVGSINGQTGTGAGQQLTVTGPGAALGLQVNISGQATGSLGSVTVSQGIYQQMNAILTQALNTQSGFVSAATSGLNNTIKGINQQITQLQNSAASQTALLQQQFNAMQTQVAQLQSVGQYLTAFFNPPGSSSSSSSSSTGG
;
A
#
# COMPACT_ATOMS: atom_id res chain seq x y z
N MET A 1 -2.98 -107.07 -18.74
CA MET A 1 -3.61 -106.29 -19.83
C MET A 1 -4.83 -105.58 -19.28
N SER A 2 -4.69 -104.28 -19.06
CA SER A 2 -5.80 -103.31 -18.97
C SER A 2 -5.22 -102.03 -19.56
N SER A 3 -5.67 -101.69 -20.76
CA SER A 3 -5.24 -100.54 -21.55
C SER A 3 -5.52 -99.24 -20.79
N VAL A 4 -4.47 -98.57 -20.33
CA VAL A 4 -4.55 -97.12 -20.06
C VAL A 4 -4.31 -96.45 -21.41
N SER A 5 -5.40 -96.13 -22.09
CA SER A 5 -5.40 -95.27 -23.26
C SER A 5 -5.01 -93.85 -22.83
N ILE A 6 -3.75 -93.48 -23.09
CA ILE A 6 -3.32 -92.08 -23.16
C ILE A 6 -3.91 -91.50 -24.45
N SER A 7 -5.23 -91.26 -24.42
CA SER A 7 -5.99 -90.71 -25.55
C SER A 7 -6.82 -89.47 -25.13
N GLY A 8 -6.66 -89.00 -23.89
CA GLY A 8 -7.47 -87.92 -23.32
C GLY A 8 -6.77 -86.57 -23.09
N LEU A 9 -5.46 -86.45 -23.33
CA LEU A 9 -4.70 -85.21 -23.02
C LEU A 9 -4.45 -84.27 -24.21
N VAL A 10 -4.75 -84.69 -25.45
CA VAL A 10 -4.26 -83.99 -26.66
C VAL A 10 -5.31 -83.11 -27.35
N SER A 11 -6.63 -83.28 -27.11
CA SER A 11 -7.67 -82.60 -27.93
C SER A 11 -8.61 -81.65 -27.18
N GLY A 12 -8.15 -80.94 -26.13
CA GLY A 12 -9.05 -80.00 -25.44
C GLY A 12 -8.43 -78.92 -24.56
N ILE A 13 -7.11 -78.90 -24.37
CA ILE A 13 -6.50 -77.78 -23.64
C ILE A 13 -6.45 -76.60 -24.59
N ASN A 14 -7.39 -75.68 -24.45
CA ASN A 14 -7.29 -74.34 -25.02
C ASN A 14 -6.16 -73.62 -24.26
N VAL A 15 -4.91 -73.90 -24.62
CA VAL A 15 -3.72 -73.35 -23.95
C VAL A 15 -3.73 -71.82 -24.01
N GLN A 16 -4.35 -71.24 -25.03
CA GLN A 16 -4.59 -69.81 -25.10
C GLN A 16 -5.47 -69.32 -23.94
N SER A 17 -6.52 -70.07 -23.56
CA SER A 17 -7.34 -69.74 -22.38
C SER A 17 -6.59 -69.94 -21.06
N LEU A 18 -5.62 -70.86 -20.99
CA LEU A 18 -4.75 -71.05 -19.83
C LEU A 18 -3.72 -69.90 -19.68
N ILE A 19 -3.14 -69.45 -20.80
CA ILE A 19 -2.26 -68.27 -20.82
C ILE A 19 -3.06 -67.00 -20.46
N THR A 20 -4.29 -66.86 -20.96
CA THR A 20 -5.19 -65.75 -20.60
C THR A 20 -5.60 -65.81 -19.13
N SER A 21 -5.93 -66.97 -18.58
CA SER A 21 -6.30 -67.09 -17.16
C SER A 21 -5.11 -66.86 -16.23
N LEU A 22 -3.91 -67.31 -16.62
CA LEU A 22 -2.70 -67.07 -15.86
C LEU A 22 -2.24 -65.61 -15.93
N SER A 23 -2.30 -64.97 -17.09
CA SER A 23 -2.02 -63.52 -17.21
C SER A 23 -3.04 -62.68 -16.42
N ALA A 24 -4.32 -63.07 -16.41
CA ALA A 24 -5.33 -62.45 -15.54
C ALA A 24 -5.01 -62.62 -14.05
N ALA A 25 -4.50 -63.78 -13.63
CA ALA A 25 -4.05 -64.01 -12.25
C ALA A 25 -2.86 -63.13 -11.85
N TYR A 26 -1.90 -62.91 -12.76
CA TYR A 26 -0.80 -61.97 -12.54
C TYR A 26 -1.23 -60.49 -12.53
N GLN A 27 -2.35 -60.15 -13.19
CA GLN A 27 -2.88 -58.80 -13.22
C GLN A 27 -3.60 -58.41 -11.91
N GLN A 28 -4.17 -59.35 -11.17
CA GLN A 28 -4.87 -59.09 -9.90
C GLN A 28 -4.03 -58.29 -8.87
N PRO A 29 -2.80 -58.72 -8.50
CA PRO A 29 -1.99 -57.96 -7.54
C PRO A 29 -1.55 -56.59 -8.08
N ILE A 30 -1.34 -56.46 -9.40
CA ILE A 30 -1.03 -55.17 -10.04
C ILE A 30 -2.21 -54.22 -9.90
N THR A 31 -3.43 -54.67 -10.20
CA THR A 31 -4.65 -53.87 -10.06
C THR A 31 -4.88 -53.43 -8.61
N LEU A 32 -4.58 -54.30 -7.63
CA LEU A 32 -4.65 -53.93 -6.22
C LEU A 32 -3.68 -52.80 -5.87
N LEU A 33 -2.43 -52.90 -6.31
CA LEU A 33 -1.42 -51.86 -6.10
C LEU A 33 -1.76 -50.56 -6.84
N GLN A 34 -2.30 -50.64 -8.06
CA GLN A 34 -2.78 -49.47 -8.81
C GLN A 34 -3.93 -48.76 -8.09
N ASN A 35 -4.87 -49.52 -7.52
CA ASN A 35 -5.96 -48.95 -6.71
C ASN A 35 -5.42 -48.29 -5.43
N GLN A 36 -4.41 -48.89 -4.78
CA GLN A 36 -3.73 -48.27 -3.63
C GLN A 36 -2.98 -47.00 -4.04
N GLU A 37 -2.27 -47.02 -5.17
CA GLU A 37 -1.57 -45.87 -5.71
C GLU A 37 -2.53 -44.70 -5.97
N GLN A 38 -3.66 -44.96 -6.63
CA GLN A 38 -4.70 -43.96 -6.87
C GLN A 38 -5.24 -43.37 -5.56
N SER A 39 -5.44 -44.21 -4.53
CA SER A 39 -5.85 -43.73 -3.20
C SER A 39 -4.82 -42.79 -2.57
N TYR A 40 -3.52 -43.12 -2.66
CA TYR A 40 -2.45 -42.25 -2.18
C TYR A 40 -2.29 -40.98 -3.04
N GLN A 41 -2.47 -41.04 -4.35
CA GLN A 41 -2.47 -39.85 -5.22
C GLN A 41 -3.63 -38.90 -4.90
N SER A 42 -4.82 -39.44 -4.59
CA SER A 42 -5.96 -38.65 -4.10
C SER A 42 -5.64 -37.98 -2.76
N THR A 43 -5.03 -38.71 -1.83
CA THR A 43 -4.58 -38.18 -0.53
C THR A 43 -3.51 -37.09 -0.70
N LEU A 44 -2.56 -37.29 -1.63
CA LEU A 44 -1.53 -36.31 -1.97
C LEU A 44 -2.14 -35.02 -2.54
N SER A 45 -3.12 -35.16 -3.44
CA SER A 45 -3.87 -34.03 -4.01
C SER A 45 -4.63 -33.27 -2.91
N ALA A 46 -5.23 -33.99 -1.96
CA ALA A 46 -5.89 -33.39 -0.81
C ALA A 46 -4.92 -32.57 0.07
N TRP A 47 -3.70 -33.05 0.30
CA TRP A 47 -2.65 -32.26 0.98
C TRP A 47 -2.24 -31.02 0.18
N GLY A 48 -2.16 -31.11 -1.14
CA GLY A 48 -1.94 -29.94 -2.01
C GLY A 48 -3.02 -28.87 -1.86
N SER A 49 -4.29 -29.28 -1.75
CA SER A 49 -5.41 -28.38 -1.46
C SER A 49 -5.30 -27.75 -0.06
N VAL A 50 -4.94 -28.53 0.97
CA VAL A 50 -4.69 -28.00 2.32
C VAL A 50 -3.57 -26.96 2.29
N GLN A 51 -2.42 -27.29 1.68
CA GLN A 51 -1.27 -26.39 1.58
C GLN A 51 -1.66 -25.07 0.89
N SER A 52 -2.36 -25.16 -0.24
CA SER A 52 -2.79 -23.99 -1.01
C SER A 52 -3.74 -23.11 -0.21
N SER A 53 -4.72 -23.73 0.47
CA SER A 53 -5.71 -23.03 1.30
C SER A 53 -5.07 -22.32 2.49
N LEU A 54 -4.17 -23.00 3.22
CA LEU A 54 -3.42 -22.42 4.34
C LEU A 54 -2.46 -21.32 3.90
N SER A 55 -1.82 -21.45 2.73
CA SER A 55 -0.93 -20.42 2.18
C SER A 55 -1.71 -19.16 1.79
N SER A 56 -2.92 -19.33 1.25
CA SER A 56 -3.84 -18.23 0.95
C SER A 56 -4.31 -17.52 2.22
N LEU A 57 -4.66 -18.28 3.27
CA LEU A 57 -4.96 -17.73 4.59
C LEU A 57 -3.77 -16.97 5.17
N GLN A 58 -2.57 -17.55 5.13
CA GLN A 58 -1.35 -16.90 5.62
C GLN A 58 -1.10 -15.56 4.93
N SER A 59 -1.25 -15.53 3.60
CA SER A 59 -1.09 -14.31 2.79
C SER A 59 -2.12 -13.24 3.15
N THR A 60 -3.38 -13.64 3.37
CA THR A 60 -4.45 -12.71 3.77
C THR A 60 -4.23 -12.17 5.19
N VAL A 61 -3.82 -13.04 6.11
CA VAL A 61 -3.53 -12.71 7.51
C VAL A 61 -2.35 -11.73 7.59
N ALA A 62 -1.35 -11.83 6.71
CA ALA A 62 -0.26 -10.86 6.63
C ALA A 62 -0.73 -9.41 6.41
N GLY A 63 -1.86 -9.20 5.72
CA GLY A 63 -2.47 -7.88 5.58
C GLY A 63 -2.94 -7.26 6.91
N LEU A 64 -3.19 -8.07 7.94
CA LEU A 64 -3.59 -7.62 9.27
C LEU A 64 -2.40 -7.16 10.13
N GLN A 65 -1.16 -7.41 9.72
CA GLN A 65 0.04 -7.06 10.50
C GLN A 65 0.06 -5.59 10.89
N ASN A 66 -0.08 -4.72 9.89
CA ASN A 66 0.00 -3.26 10.02
C ASN A 66 -1.38 -2.62 9.89
N ILE A 67 -2.41 -3.26 10.45
CA ILE A 67 -3.80 -2.81 10.30
C ILE A 67 -4.03 -1.39 10.87
N THR A 68 -3.16 -0.90 11.77
CA THR A 68 -3.14 0.48 12.27
C THR A 68 -2.80 1.52 11.21
N SER A 69 -2.07 1.15 10.16
CA SER A 69 -1.78 2.05 9.03
C SER A 69 -3.05 2.41 8.24
N LEU A 70 -4.12 1.64 8.41
CA LEU A 70 -5.43 1.92 7.81
C LEU A 70 -6.24 2.95 8.61
N ASN A 71 -5.67 3.57 9.66
CA ASN A 71 -6.33 4.58 10.47
C ASN A 71 -6.36 5.92 9.75
N ASN A 72 -7.20 6.01 8.72
CA ASN A 72 -7.44 7.25 8.01
C ASN A 72 -8.55 8.07 8.69
N ARG A 73 -8.70 9.34 8.31
CA ARG A 73 -9.78 10.20 8.77
C ARG A 73 -10.74 10.48 7.64
N THR A 74 -12.03 10.56 7.98
CA THR A 74 -13.06 11.09 7.09
C THR A 74 -13.48 12.47 7.54
N VAL A 75 -13.88 13.28 6.57
CA VAL A 75 -14.58 14.55 6.79
C VAL A 75 -16.02 14.34 6.34
N ASN A 76 -16.96 14.49 7.28
CA ASN A 76 -18.37 14.46 6.98
C ASN A 76 -18.97 15.84 7.23
N LEU A 77 -19.77 16.35 6.29
CA LEU A 77 -20.33 17.69 6.32
C LEU A 77 -21.85 17.62 6.28
N SER A 78 -22.51 18.40 7.14
CA SER A 78 -23.99 18.48 7.11
C SER A 78 -24.52 19.19 5.87
N ASN A 79 -23.71 20.07 5.27
CA ASN A 79 -23.95 20.73 4.00
C ASN A 79 -22.64 20.76 3.19
N SER A 80 -22.55 19.91 2.17
CA SER A 80 -21.38 19.79 1.27
C SER A 80 -21.39 20.78 0.10
N SER A 81 -22.47 21.54 -0.09
CA SER A 81 -22.53 22.62 -1.10
C SER A 81 -21.82 23.88 -0.61
N ALA A 82 -21.76 24.09 0.71
CA ALA A 82 -21.12 25.26 1.30
C ALA A 82 -19.59 25.12 1.44
N VAL A 83 -19.13 23.92 1.78
CA VAL A 83 -17.72 23.60 2.04
C VAL A 83 -17.45 22.18 1.56
N SER A 84 -16.22 21.91 1.13
CA SER A 84 -15.67 20.55 1.08
C SER A 84 -14.37 20.50 1.89
N GLY A 85 -13.92 19.31 2.26
CA GLY A 85 -12.70 19.20 3.05
C GLY A 85 -12.09 17.82 3.05
N THR A 86 -10.82 17.77 3.44
CA THR A 86 -10.05 16.55 3.63
C THR A 86 -9.35 16.59 4.97
N ALA A 87 -9.06 15.41 5.54
CA ALA A 87 -8.33 15.27 6.78
C ALA A 87 -7.20 14.25 6.61
N SER A 88 -6.05 14.56 7.18
CA SER A 88 -4.93 13.63 7.32
C SER A 88 -5.18 12.65 8.47
N ALA A 89 -4.45 11.53 8.49
CA ALA A 89 -4.55 10.48 9.52
C ALA A 89 -4.38 11.00 10.98
N ASN A 90 -3.73 12.14 11.16
CA ASN A 90 -3.45 12.74 12.47
C ASN A 90 -4.43 13.88 12.84
N ALA A 91 -5.41 14.18 11.99
CA ALA A 91 -6.38 15.22 12.29
C ALA A 91 -7.17 14.85 13.56
N PRO A 92 -7.34 15.79 14.51
CA PRO A 92 -8.11 15.54 15.73
C PRO A 92 -9.56 15.18 15.42
N LEU A 93 -10.04 14.09 16.04
CA LEU A 93 -11.45 13.71 16.00
C LEU A 93 -12.31 14.78 16.67
N GLY A 94 -13.48 15.04 16.10
CA GLY A 94 -14.43 15.97 16.69
C GLY A 94 -15.37 16.61 15.69
N THR A 95 -16.23 17.48 16.21
CA THR A 95 -17.20 18.22 15.44
C THR A 95 -16.92 19.72 15.56
N TYR A 96 -16.97 20.41 14.42
CA TYR A 96 -16.66 21.83 14.28
C TYR A 96 -17.80 22.52 13.55
N SER A 97 -18.32 23.60 14.13
CA SER A 97 -19.31 24.45 13.47
C SER A 97 -18.59 25.44 12.56
N LEU A 98 -18.97 25.45 11.27
CA LEU A 98 -18.48 26.38 10.27
C LEU A 98 -19.60 27.35 9.89
N SER A 99 -19.36 28.65 10.05
CA SER A 99 -20.34 29.71 9.76
C SER A 99 -19.66 30.97 9.25
N ASN A 100 -20.47 31.97 8.84
CA ASN A 100 -20.00 33.28 8.35
C ASN A 100 -18.95 33.15 7.23
N ILE A 101 -19.20 32.24 6.28
CA ILE A 101 -18.28 31.98 5.18
C ILE A 101 -18.26 33.20 4.24
N VAL A 102 -17.07 33.70 3.98
CA VAL A 102 -16.79 34.71 2.96
C VAL A 102 -15.76 34.11 2.00
N LEU A 103 -16.02 34.23 0.70
CA LEU A 103 -15.10 33.74 -0.32
C LEU A 103 -14.03 34.79 -0.63
N ALA A 104 -12.82 34.31 -0.91
CA ALA A 104 -11.75 35.13 -1.45
C ALA A 104 -12.14 35.59 -2.85
N GLN A 105 -11.84 36.85 -3.17
CA GLN A 105 -12.12 37.44 -4.48
C GLN A 105 -10.85 38.06 -5.05
N THR A 106 -10.75 38.03 -6.38
CA THR A 106 -9.76 38.80 -7.13
C THR A 106 -10.26 40.24 -7.23
N GLN A 107 -9.35 41.18 -7.50
CA GLN A 107 -9.76 42.54 -7.86
C GLN A 107 -10.15 42.57 -9.35
N SER A 108 -11.18 43.33 -9.69
CA SER A 108 -11.52 43.66 -11.07
C SER A 108 -11.87 45.14 -11.22
N ILE A 109 -11.33 45.76 -12.27
CA ILE A 109 -11.56 47.16 -12.63
C ILE A 109 -11.89 47.26 -14.12
N TYR A 110 -12.57 48.33 -14.53
CA TYR A 110 -12.89 48.59 -15.92
C TYR A 110 -12.76 50.08 -16.29
N SER A 111 -12.46 50.36 -17.56
CA SER A 111 -12.29 51.72 -18.05
C SER A 111 -13.62 52.44 -18.30
N GLY A 112 -13.55 53.76 -18.53
CA GLY A 112 -14.57 54.48 -19.28
C GLY A 112 -14.77 53.95 -20.70
N ASP A 113 -15.73 54.54 -21.42
CA ASP A 113 -16.12 54.10 -22.76
C ASP A 113 -15.17 54.54 -23.86
N PHE A 114 -14.91 53.64 -24.80
CA PHE A 114 -14.21 53.91 -26.05
C PHE A 114 -15.07 53.53 -27.26
N ALA A 115 -14.92 54.29 -28.34
CA ALA A 115 -15.71 54.08 -29.57
C ALA A 115 -15.30 52.84 -30.37
N SER A 116 -14.06 52.35 -30.23
CA SER A 116 -13.54 51.19 -30.98
C SER A 116 -12.50 50.41 -30.19
N ALA A 117 -12.53 49.08 -30.31
CA ALA A 117 -11.50 48.20 -29.75
C ALA A 117 -10.19 48.19 -30.56
N THR A 118 -10.23 48.48 -31.87
CA THR A 118 -9.11 48.26 -32.80
C THR A 118 -8.66 49.50 -33.56
N ASN A 119 -9.58 50.42 -33.87
CA ASN A 119 -9.35 51.46 -34.88
C ASN A 119 -9.11 52.86 -34.29
N THR A 120 -9.12 52.98 -32.96
CA THR A 120 -8.89 54.24 -32.25
C THR A 120 -7.70 54.08 -31.33
N ALA A 121 -6.68 54.90 -31.52
CA ALA A 121 -5.55 54.97 -30.61
C ALA A 121 -6.00 55.55 -29.27
N VAL A 122 -5.76 54.81 -28.20
CA VAL A 122 -6.02 55.22 -26.82
C VAL A 122 -4.95 56.22 -26.36
N GLY A 123 -3.71 56.04 -26.78
CA GLY A 123 -2.56 56.89 -26.43
C GLY A 123 -1.26 56.08 -26.34
N THR A 124 -0.14 56.75 -26.16
CA THR A 124 1.20 56.13 -25.99
C THR A 124 1.81 56.50 -24.65
N GLY A 125 2.80 55.73 -24.18
CA GLY A 125 3.47 55.91 -22.90
C GLY A 125 3.77 54.59 -22.22
N THR A 126 4.09 54.61 -20.93
CA THR A 126 4.31 53.39 -20.14
C THR A 126 3.16 53.19 -19.15
N LEU A 127 2.50 52.03 -19.25
CA LEU A 127 1.56 51.56 -18.24
C LEU A 127 2.33 50.79 -17.16
N GLN A 128 2.08 51.12 -15.90
CA GLN A 128 2.77 50.56 -14.74
C GLN A 128 1.75 49.82 -13.89
N ILE A 129 1.89 48.50 -13.79
CA ILE A 129 1.02 47.66 -12.96
C ILE A 129 1.82 47.17 -11.77
N GLN A 130 1.25 47.32 -10.58
CA GLN A 130 1.81 46.80 -9.34
C GLN A 130 0.76 45.98 -8.61
N VAL A 131 1.06 44.72 -8.31
CA VAL A 131 0.22 43.83 -7.50
C VAL A 131 0.76 43.79 -6.08
N GLY A 132 -0.05 44.15 -5.09
CA GLY A 132 0.33 44.21 -3.69
C GLY A 132 1.54 45.10 -3.45
N SER A 133 2.49 44.59 -2.66
CA SER A 133 3.81 45.20 -2.45
C SER A 133 4.89 44.69 -3.43
N GLY A 134 4.48 43.99 -4.50
CA GLY A 134 5.38 43.45 -5.51
C GLY A 134 6.07 44.51 -6.36
N SER A 135 6.97 44.07 -7.23
CA SER A 135 7.66 44.95 -8.18
C SER A 135 6.69 45.54 -9.20
N VAL A 136 6.96 46.79 -9.62
CA VAL A 136 6.21 47.44 -10.70
C VAL A 136 6.58 46.82 -12.04
N THR A 137 5.59 46.34 -12.79
CA THR A 137 5.75 45.88 -14.18
C THR A 137 5.49 47.05 -15.13
N ASN A 138 6.50 47.38 -15.93
CA ASN A 138 6.43 48.42 -16.95
C ASN A 138 6.00 47.81 -18.29
N ILE A 139 4.95 48.36 -18.90
CA ILE A 139 4.39 47.91 -20.18
C ILE A 139 4.44 49.09 -21.14
N ASN A 140 5.25 48.96 -22.19
CA ASN A 140 5.39 50.00 -23.18
C ASN A 140 4.22 49.99 -24.18
N ILE A 141 3.55 51.12 -24.31
CA ILE A 141 2.47 51.34 -25.27
C ILE A 141 2.94 52.37 -26.32
N ASP A 142 3.08 51.92 -27.55
CA ASP A 142 3.52 52.73 -28.70
C ASP A 142 2.54 52.61 -29.88
N SER A 143 2.88 53.17 -31.04
CA SER A 143 2.01 53.18 -32.21
C SER A 143 1.62 51.79 -32.73
N THR A 144 2.32 50.72 -32.33
CA THR A 144 2.06 49.35 -32.78
C THR A 144 1.00 48.64 -31.94
N ASN A 145 0.76 49.09 -30.70
CA ASN A 145 -0.12 48.43 -29.74
C ASN A 145 -1.06 49.38 -28.97
N ASN A 146 -1.19 50.64 -29.38
CA ASN A 146 -1.99 51.67 -28.71
C ASN A 146 -3.52 51.59 -28.92
N SER A 147 -4.06 50.53 -29.50
CA SER A 147 -5.51 50.25 -29.48
C SER A 147 -5.90 49.53 -28.19
N LEU A 148 -7.19 49.48 -27.83
CA LEU A 148 -7.61 48.71 -26.63
C LEU A 148 -7.21 47.24 -26.72
N ASN A 149 -7.36 46.62 -27.90
CA ASN A 149 -6.92 45.23 -28.11
C ASN A 149 -5.40 45.10 -28.00
N GLY A 150 -4.65 46.06 -28.54
CA GLY A 150 -3.19 46.09 -28.43
C GLY A 150 -2.72 46.22 -26.97
N ILE A 151 -3.36 47.10 -26.19
CA ILE A 151 -3.07 47.30 -24.77
C ILE A 151 -3.43 46.05 -23.97
N ALA A 152 -4.60 45.46 -24.20
CA ALA A 152 -4.99 44.22 -23.53
C ALA A 152 -4.00 43.09 -23.81
N ALA A 153 -3.58 42.93 -25.07
CA ALA A 153 -2.58 41.95 -25.47
C ALA A 153 -1.21 42.22 -24.82
N ALA A 154 -0.79 43.48 -24.74
CA ALA A 154 0.47 43.87 -24.10
C ALA A 154 0.45 43.57 -22.59
N ILE A 155 -0.67 43.83 -21.90
CA ILE A 155 -0.84 43.48 -20.48
C ILE A 155 -0.77 41.96 -20.29
N ASN A 156 -1.51 41.18 -21.08
CA ASN A 156 -1.51 39.72 -20.95
C ASN A 156 -0.14 39.07 -21.23
N GLN A 157 0.68 39.69 -22.08
CA GLN A 157 2.05 39.23 -22.39
C GLN A 157 3.10 39.69 -21.36
N SER A 158 2.77 40.66 -20.50
CA SER A 158 3.73 41.27 -19.57
C SER A 158 4.06 40.41 -18.34
N GLY A 159 3.21 39.42 -18.00
CA GLY A 159 3.35 38.66 -16.76
C GLY A 159 3.10 39.49 -15.49
N SER A 160 2.43 40.64 -15.59
CA SER A 160 2.17 41.58 -14.48
C SER A 160 1.28 41.07 -13.35
N GLY A 161 0.78 39.83 -13.42
CA GLY A 161 -0.14 39.27 -12.42
C GLY A 161 -1.61 39.72 -12.58
N VAL A 162 -1.92 40.36 -13.70
CA VAL A 162 -3.27 40.84 -14.07
C VAL A 162 -3.58 40.40 -15.50
N ASN A 163 -4.81 39.97 -15.73
CA ASN A 163 -5.34 39.65 -17.06
C ASN A 163 -6.21 40.81 -17.57
N ALA A 164 -6.09 41.14 -18.85
CA ALA A 164 -6.84 42.19 -19.52
C ALA A 164 -7.76 41.63 -20.61
N ALA A 165 -8.95 42.20 -20.74
CA ALA A 165 -9.90 41.90 -21.81
C ALA A 165 -10.60 43.17 -22.28
N VAL A 166 -11.13 43.15 -23.50
CA VAL A 166 -11.97 44.23 -24.03
C VAL A 166 -13.40 43.72 -24.11
N ILE A 167 -14.32 44.40 -23.44
CA ILE A 167 -15.75 44.04 -23.40
C ILE A 167 -16.55 45.12 -24.11
N TYR A 168 -17.47 44.71 -24.99
CA TYR A 168 -18.48 45.60 -25.55
C TYR A 168 -19.72 45.58 -24.65
N ASP A 169 -20.10 46.72 -24.09
CA ASP A 169 -21.20 46.81 -23.11
C ASP A 169 -22.58 47.09 -23.75
N GLY A 170 -22.64 47.12 -25.08
CA GLY A 170 -23.83 47.48 -25.86
C GLY A 170 -23.80 48.93 -26.37
N THR A 171 -22.96 49.79 -25.79
CA THR A 171 -22.83 51.22 -26.14
C THR A 171 -21.41 51.62 -26.51
N GLY A 172 -20.41 50.99 -25.90
CA GLY A 172 -18.99 51.24 -26.13
C GLY A 172 -18.12 50.05 -25.76
N TYR A 173 -16.82 50.20 -25.99
CA TYR A 173 -15.81 49.22 -25.62
C TYR A 173 -15.09 49.65 -24.35
N ARG A 174 -14.90 48.72 -23.40
CA ARG A 174 -14.20 48.94 -22.14
C ARG A 174 -13.05 47.96 -21.99
N LEU A 175 -11.90 48.46 -21.55
CA LEU A 175 -10.81 47.60 -21.08
C LEU A 175 -11.13 47.17 -19.64
N THR A 176 -11.19 45.87 -19.40
CA THR A 176 -11.31 45.28 -18.08
C THR A 176 -10.00 44.63 -17.66
N LEU A 177 -9.63 44.81 -16.41
CA LEU A 177 -8.44 44.22 -15.80
C LEU A 177 -8.87 43.43 -14.59
N THR A 178 -8.44 42.18 -14.49
CA THR A 178 -8.75 41.28 -13.37
C THR A 178 -7.46 40.68 -12.84
N GLY A 179 -7.24 40.75 -11.53
CA GLY A 179 -6.08 40.15 -10.89
C GLY A 179 -6.10 38.62 -11.00
N ASN A 180 -4.93 38.01 -11.11
CA ASN A 180 -4.82 36.55 -11.28
C ASN A 180 -5.05 35.78 -9.98
N ASN A 181 -4.82 36.42 -8.84
CA ASN A 181 -4.88 35.80 -7.52
C ASN A 181 -5.91 36.49 -6.63
N THR A 182 -6.60 35.70 -5.81
CA THR A 182 -7.56 36.18 -4.81
C THR A 182 -6.83 36.70 -3.56
N GLY A 183 -7.52 37.45 -2.70
CA GLY A 183 -6.97 37.92 -1.43
C GLY A 183 -6.56 39.38 -1.44
N ALA A 184 -6.77 40.07 -0.31
CA ALA A 184 -6.62 41.52 -0.19
C ALA A 184 -5.18 42.01 -0.49
N ALA A 185 -4.16 41.19 -0.19
CA ALA A 185 -2.77 41.51 -0.50
C ALA A 185 -2.44 41.47 -2.00
N ASN A 186 -3.31 40.86 -2.82
CA ASN A 186 -3.19 40.79 -4.28
C ASN A 186 -3.99 41.88 -5.00
N ALA A 187 -4.47 42.89 -4.26
CA ALA A 187 -5.00 44.12 -4.85
C ALA A 187 -3.93 44.77 -5.75
N PHE A 188 -4.32 45.33 -6.89
CA PHE A 188 -3.38 45.94 -7.82
C PHE A 188 -3.68 47.41 -8.09
N THR A 189 -2.63 48.14 -8.43
CA THR A 189 -2.72 49.53 -8.89
C THR A 189 -2.24 49.62 -10.33
N VAL A 190 -2.77 50.61 -11.04
CA VAL A 190 -2.38 50.94 -12.40
C VAL A 190 -2.01 52.41 -12.43
N SER A 191 -0.80 52.72 -12.87
CA SER A 191 -0.35 54.09 -13.07
C SER A 191 0.25 54.23 -14.46
N THR A 192 0.51 55.47 -14.88
CA THR A 192 1.10 55.75 -16.18
C THR A 192 2.27 56.71 -16.05
N SER A 193 3.24 56.59 -16.96
CA SER A 193 4.36 57.52 -17.10
C SER A 193 4.48 57.93 -18.57
N GLY A 194 4.66 59.23 -18.84
CA GLY A 194 4.75 59.77 -20.19
C GLY A 194 3.49 59.55 -21.05
N ALA A 195 2.31 59.39 -20.42
CA ALA A 195 1.07 59.09 -21.13
C ALA A 195 0.59 60.24 -22.01
N THR A 196 0.16 59.92 -23.23
CA THR A 196 -0.54 60.80 -24.16
C THR A 196 -1.99 60.34 -24.36
N GLY A 197 -2.84 61.22 -24.89
CA GLY A 197 -4.24 60.91 -25.19
C GLY A 197 -5.01 60.44 -23.96
N SER A 198 -5.83 59.40 -24.14
CA SER A 198 -6.64 58.79 -23.09
C SER A 198 -5.92 57.68 -22.31
N LEU A 199 -4.64 57.39 -22.58
CA LEU A 199 -3.91 56.34 -21.86
C LEU A 199 -3.85 56.64 -20.34
N GLY A 200 -3.73 57.91 -19.95
CA GLY A 200 -3.75 58.32 -18.55
C GLY A 200 -5.05 57.98 -17.82
N SER A 201 -6.17 57.85 -18.54
CA SER A 201 -7.47 57.45 -17.99
C SER A 201 -7.54 55.96 -17.58
N LEU A 202 -6.55 55.15 -17.98
CA LEU A 202 -6.44 53.75 -17.52
C LEU A 202 -5.75 53.62 -16.15
N SER A 203 -5.46 54.73 -15.47
CA SER A 203 -4.88 54.69 -14.13
C SER A 203 -5.94 54.34 -13.07
N TYR A 204 -5.53 53.57 -12.06
CA TYR A 204 -6.34 53.15 -10.92
C TYR A 204 -5.51 53.07 -9.63
N SER A 205 -6.03 53.65 -8.55
CA SER A 205 -5.53 53.47 -7.18
C SER A 205 -6.70 53.53 -6.22
N ALA A 206 -6.71 52.69 -5.18
CA ALA A 206 -7.78 52.71 -4.17
C ALA A 206 -7.81 54.01 -3.34
N SER A 207 -6.68 54.74 -3.28
CA SER A 207 -6.53 55.94 -2.44
C SER A 207 -6.54 57.26 -3.24
N ALA A 208 -6.65 57.21 -4.56
CA ALA A 208 -6.67 58.38 -5.42
C ALA A 208 -7.69 58.20 -6.55
N SER A 209 -8.33 59.29 -6.98
CA SER A 209 -9.24 59.28 -8.13
C SER A 209 -8.48 58.95 -9.42
N GLY A 210 -8.63 57.71 -9.91
CA GLY A 210 -8.19 57.24 -11.22
C GLY A 210 -9.33 57.32 -12.26
N GLY A 211 -9.04 56.93 -13.51
CA GLY A 211 -10.02 56.91 -14.60
C GLY A 211 -10.69 55.55 -14.83
N MET A 212 -10.27 54.50 -14.11
CA MET A 212 -10.95 53.20 -14.07
C MET A 212 -11.81 53.06 -12.82
N THR A 213 -12.89 52.28 -12.93
CA THR A 213 -13.84 51.98 -11.85
C THR A 213 -13.62 50.56 -11.33
N GLU A 214 -13.62 50.39 -10.01
CA GLU A 214 -13.56 49.07 -9.37
C GLU A 214 -14.94 48.39 -9.40
N SER A 215 -15.03 47.24 -10.07
CA SER A 215 -16.24 46.40 -10.09
C SER A 215 -16.21 45.30 -9.03
N GLN A 216 -15.02 44.87 -8.61
CA GLN A 216 -14.83 43.88 -7.56
C GLN A 216 -13.56 44.18 -6.77
N THR A 217 -13.68 44.24 -5.45
CA THR A 217 -12.54 44.43 -4.55
C THR A 217 -11.86 43.10 -4.23
N ALA A 218 -10.53 43.09 -4.23
CA ALA A 218 -9.76 41.95 -3.76
C ALA A 218 -10.01 41.75 -2.26
N ARG A 219 -10.46 40.55 -1.88
CA ARG A 219 -10.72 40.21 -0.47
C ARG A 219 -10.21 38.82 -0.14
N ASN A 220 -9.79 38.65 1.10
CA ASN A 220 -9.49 37.34 1.68
C ASN A 220 -10.78 36.55 1.90
N ALA A 221 -10.68 35.22 1.84
CA ALA A 221 -11.71 34.37 2.40
C ALA A 221 -11.70 34.46 3.93
N SER A 222 -12.86 34.21 4.54
CA SER A 222 -12.95 34.01 5.99
C SER A 222 -14.00 32.97 6.33
N VAL A 223 -13.79 32.26 7.43
CA VAL A 223 -14.77 31.33 8.01
C VAL A 223 -14.67 31.38 9.53
N SER A 224 -15.81 31.33 10.21
CA SER A 224 -15.86 31.17 11.66
C SER A 224 -15.90 29.68 12.01
N ILE A 225 -14.87 29.19 12.70
CA ILE A 225 -14.74 27.82 13.19
C ILE A 225 -15.01 27.84 14.69
N ASN A 226 -16.13 27.28 15.15
CA ASN A 226 -16.55 27.32 16.55
C ASN A 226 -16.56 28.75 17.15
N GLY A 227 -16.88 29.76 16.33
CA GLY A 227 -16.88 31.17 16.73
C GLY A 227 -15.54 31.91 16.49
N LEU A 228 -14.43 31.21 16.23
CA LEU A 228 -13.15 31.82 15.90
C LEU A 228 -13.06 32.13 14.41
N THR A 229 -12.94 33.41 14.05
CA THR A 229 -12.74 33.82 12.65
C THR A 229 -11.32 33.50 12.18
N VAL A 230 -11.24 32.72 11.11
CA VAL A 230 -10.00 32.39 10.41
C VAL A 230 -10.06 33.01 9.02
N THR A 231 -8.95 33.59 8.56
CA THR A 231 -8.83 34.20 7.24
C THR A 231 -7.82 33.46 6.37
N SER A 232 -8.04 33.48 5.05
CA SER A 232 -7.12 32.91 4.06
C SER A 232 -7.09 33.79 2.82
N ALA A 233 -5.94 33.88 2.15
CA ALA A 233 -5.83 34.59 0.88
C ALA A 233 -6.65 33.93 -0.23
N THR A 234 -6.92 32.62 -0.12
CA THR A 234 -7.69 31.84 -1.12
C THR A 234 -8.92 31.20 -0.48
N ASN A 235 -9.79 30.58 -1.28
CA ASN A 235 -10.93 29.78 -0.78
C ASN A 235 -10.49 28.49 -0.06
N THR A 236 -9.20 28.15 -0.11
CA THR A 236 -8.65 27.02 0.64
C THR A 236 -8.12 27.51 1.98
N VAL A 237 -8.63 26.95 3.07
CA VAL A 237 -8.20 27.19 4.45
C VAL A 237 -7.51 25.94 4.97
N SER A 238 -6.20 26.03 5.21
CA SER A 238 -5.37 24.94 5.72
C SER A 238 -4.74 25.35 7.05
N GLY A 239 -4.51 24.38 7.95
CA GLY A 239 -3.80 24.59 9.20
C GLY A 239 -4.61 25.24 10.34
N ALA A 240 -5.82 25.71 10.05
CA ALA A 240 -6.76 26.24 11.05
C ALA A 240 -7.21 25.17 12.06
N ILE A 241 -7.47 23.96 11.55
CA ILE A 241 -7.56 22.74 12.34
C ILE A 241 -6.36 21.87 11.92
N PRO A 242 -5.48 21.43 12.85
CA PRO A 242 -4.31 20.64 12.50
C PRO A 242 -4.67 19.43 11.63
N GLY A 243 -4.01 19.31 10.48
CA GLY A 243 -4.21 18.18 9.57
C GLY A 243 -5.52 18.21 8.76
N VAL A 244 -6.29 19.30 8.78
CA VAL A 244 -7.50 19.48 7.96
C VAL A 244 -7.28 20.58 6.92
N SER A 245 -7.81 20.35 5.72
CA SER A 245 -7.90 21.34 4.65
C SER A 245 -9.37 21.53 4.26
N LEU A 246 -9.83 22.78 4.21
CA LEU A 246 -11.19 23.15 3.85
C LEU A 246 -11.17 23.96 2.56
N ASN A 247 -12.10 23.68 1.65
CA ASN A 247 -12.37 24.48 0.47
C ASN A 247 -13.76 25.11 0.60
N LEU A 248 -13.81 26.44 0.62
CA LEU A 248 -15.02 27.22 0.78
C LEU A 248 -15.69 27.40 -0.58
N LEU A 249 -16.96 27.01 -0.69
CA LEU A 249 -17.67 26.92 -1.96
C LEU A 249 -18.81 27.94 -2.07
N GLU A 250 -19.47 28.27 -0.95
CA GLU A 250 -20.64 29.15 -0.92
C GLU A 250 -20.49 30.26 0.12
N ALA A 251 -20.63 31.51 -0.30
CA ALA A 251 -20.65 32.65 0.60
C ALA A 251 -21.92 32.64 1.47
N SER A 252 -21.81 33.06 2.73
CA SER A 252 -22.86 33.01 3.75
C SER A 252 -23.40 31.61 4.08
N GLY A 253 -22.78 30.55 3.54
CA GLY A 253 -23.10 29.18 3.90
C GLY A 253 -22.75 28.87 5.37
N SER A 254 -23.38 27.83 5.90
CA SER A 254 -23.01 27.22 7.18
C SER A 254 -23.10 25.71 7.07
N THR A 255 -22.25 25.02 7.84
CA THR A 255 -22.18 23.57 7.86
C THR A 255 -21.53 23.08 9.14
N THR A 256 -21.82 21.84 9.52
CA THR A 256 -21.14 21.15 10.62
C THR A 256 -20.15 20.17 10.02
N LEU A 257 -18.87 20.35 10.33
CA LEU A 257 -17.77 19.48 9.96
C LEU A 257 -17.55 18.44 11.06
N THR A 258 -17.65 17.16 10.76
CA THR A 258 -17.28 16.07 11.66
C THR A 258 -16.07 15.34 11.12
N VAL A 259 -14.98 15.31 11.89
CA VAL A 259 -13.79 14.50 11.62
C VAL A 259 -13.93 13.19 12.39
N ALA A 260 -14.01 12.08 11.66
CA ALA A 260 -14.19 10.74 12.22
C ALA A 260 -13.09 9.78 11.74
N ASN A 261 -12.97 8.61 12.36
CA ASN A 261 -12.15 7.53 11.82
C ASN A 261 -12.78 6.98 10.53
N ASP A 262 -11.98 6.75 9.50
CA ASP A 262 -12.37 5.94 8.36
C ASP A 262 -12.22 4.45 8.70
N THR A 263 -13.34 3.75 8.86
CA THR A 263 -13.35 2.33 9.23
C THR A 263 -13.45 1.41 8.03
N SER A 264 -13.67 1.93 6.83
CA SER A 264 -14.04 1.14 5.65
C SER A 264 -12.96 0.14 5.24
N ALA A 265 -11.71 0.61 5.13
CA ALA A 265 -10.56 -0.21 4.77
C ALA A 265 -10.26 -1.29 5.83
N PHE A 266 -10.43 -0.96 7.11
CA PHE A 266 -10.27 -1.91 8.20
C PHE A 266 -11.33 -3.01 8.13
N VAL A 267 -12.61 -2.63 8.01
CA VAL A 267 -13.74 -3.59 7.92
C VAL A 267 -13.55 -4.51 6.71
N THR A 268 -13.12 -3.96 5.57
CA THR A 268 -12.81 -4.75 4.36
C THR A 268 -11.69 -5.76 4.62
N SER A 269 -10.62 -5.34 5.28
CA SER A 269 -9.49 -6.23 5.62
C SER A 269 -9.91 -7.37 6.55
N VAL A 270 -10.75 -7.08 7.54
CA VAL A 270 -11.31 -8.11 8.44
C VAL A 270 -12.27 -9.03 7.71
N GLN A 271 -13.09 -8.51 6.79
CA GLN A 271 -13.98 -9.33 5.96
C GLN A 271 -13.18 -10.30 5.07
N SER A 272 -12.10 -9.83 4.45
CA SER A 272 -11.19 -10.69 3.67
C SER A 272 -10.58 -11.80 4.54
N PHE A 273 -10.15 -11.46 5.75
CA PHE A 273 -9.67 -12.44 6.73
C PHE A 273 -10.74 -13.50 7.06
N VAL A 274 -11.96 -13.07 7.40
CA VAL A 274 -13.07 -13.98 7.71
C VAL A 274 -13.37 -14.92 6.54
N THR A 275 -13.40 -14.40 5.31
CA THR A 275 -13.61 -15.21 4.10
C THR A 275 -12.48 -16.22 3.88
N ALA A 276 -11.21 -15.83 4.03
CA ALA A 276 -10.07 -16.72 3.87
C ALA A 276 -10.03 -17.80 4.95
N PHE A 277 -10.37 -17.45 6.20
CA PHE A 277 -10.48 -18.40 7.30
C PHE A 277 -11.59 -19.41 7.03
N ASN A 278 -12.78 -18.96 6.63
CA ASN A 278 -13.91 -19.83 6.30
C ASN A 278 -13.61 -20.76 5.13
N THR A 279 -12.91 -20.27 4.11
CA THR A 279 -12.46 -21.10 2.98
C THR A 279 -11.49 -22.20 3.44
N SER A 280 -10.56 -21.85 4.33
CA SER A 280 -9.62 -22.81 4.91
C SER A 280 -10.34 -23.84 5.76
N MET A 281 -11.21 -23.40 6.66
CA MET A 281 -11.99 -24.28 7.52
C MET A 281 -12.91 -25.20 6.71
N GLY A 282 -13.55 -24.66 5.66
CA GLY A 282 -14.36 -25.44 4.72
C GLY A 282 -13.54 -26.52 4.00
N THR A 283 -12.33 -26.19 3.54
CA THR A 283 -11.41 -27.16 2.93
C THR A 283 -11.04 -28.27 3.93
N LEU A 284 -10.66 -27.90 5.16
CA LEU A 284 -10.30 -28.87 6.20
C LEU A 284 -11.49 -29.76 6.57
N ASN A 285 -12.68 -29.18 6.73
CA ASN A 285 -13.91 -29.91 7.04
C ASN A 285 -14.25 -30.89 5.91
N GLN A 286 -14.24 -30.45 4.64
CA GLN A 286 -14.54 -31.31 3.50
C GLN A 286 -13.58 -32.50 3.37
N LEU A 287 -12.28 -32.28 3.58
CA LEU A 287 -11.27 -33.33 3.42
C LEU A 287 -11.22 -34.30 4.61
N THR A 288 -11.78 -33.94 5.76
CA THR A 288 -11.76 -34.77 6.98
C THR A 288 -13.12 -35.32 7.39
N ALA A 289 -14.21 -34.88 6.74
CA ALA A 289 -15.56 -35.33 7.05
C ALA A 289 -15.90 -36.69 6.43
N TYR A 290 -16.90 -37.34 7.02
CA TYR A 290 -17.63 -38.43 6.40
C TYR A 290 -18.98 -37.89 5.89
N THR A 291 -19.26 -38.09 4.61
CA THR A 291 -20.53 -37.73 3.98
C THR A 291 -21.39 -38.98 3.86
N PRO A 292 -22.48 -39.12 4.63
CA PRO A 292 -23.40 -40.24 4.49
C PRO A 292 -24.00 -40.26 3.08
N GLY A 293 -24.14 -41.45 2.50
CA GLY A 293 -24.83 -41.61 1.23
C GLY A 293 -26.34 -41.45 1.40
N SER A 294 -27.01 -40.94 0.37
CA SER A 294 -28.47 -40.85 0.32
C SER A 294 -29.03 -41.96 -0.60
N ASN A 295 -30.28 -42.38 -0.37
CA ASN A 295 -31.01 -43.32 -1.22
C ASN A 295 -30.29 -44.67 -1.47
N GLY A 296 -29.66 -45.24 -0.43
CA GLY A 296 -28.97 -46.54 -0.52
C GLY A 296 -27.57 -46.48 -1.14
N ALA A 297 -27.06 -45.29 -1.49
CA ALA A 297 -25.66 -45.12 -1.87
C ALA A 297 -24.74 -45.31 -0.66
N SER A 298 -23.54 -45.86 -0.89
CA SER A 298 -22.49 -45.89 0.13
C SER A 298 -22.02 -44.48 0.47
N GLY A 299 -21.73 -44.22 1.74
CA GLY A 299 -21.15 -42.94 2.17
C GLY A 299 -19.73 -42.75 1.66
N GLN A 300 -19.30 -41.51 1.52
CA GLN A 300 -17.96 -41.14 1.07
C GLN A 300 -17.17 -40.53 2.23
N SER A 301 -15.97 -41.06 2.46
CA SER A 301 -15.02 -40.47 3.41
C SER A 301 -14.12 -39.47 2.70
N GLY A 302 -13.86 -38.32 3.33
CA GLY A 302 -12.83 -37.40 2.87
C GLY A 302 -11.44 -38.07 2.86
N PRO A 303 -10.55 -37.74 1.91
CA PRO A 303 -9.24 -38.38 1.78
C PRO A 303 -8.32 -38.26 3.01
N LEU A 304 -8.61 -37.31 3.90
CA LEU A 304 -7.82 -37.02 5.10
C LEU A 304 -8.58 -37.32 6.40
N ILE A 305 -9.65 -38.11 6.33
CA ILE A 305 -10.41 -38.53 7.51
C ILE A 305 -9.48 -39.18 8.55
N GLY A 306 -9.65 -38.81 9.82
CA GLY A 306 -8.84 -39.32 10.93
C GLY A 306 -7.40 -38.77 11.01
N ASN A 307 -7.00 -37.83 10.15
CA ASN A 307 -5.66 -37.26 10.22
C ASN A 307 -5.45 -36.39 11.48
N ALA A 308 -4.60 -36.86 12.40
CA ALA A 308 -4.36 -36.18 13.68
C ALA A 308 -3.67 -34.80 13.53
N GLY A 309 -2.83 -34.63 12.51
CA GLY A 309 -2.15 -33.35 12.25
C GLY A 309 -3.14 -32.25 11.87
N ILE A 310 -4.08 -32.55 10.97
CA ILE A 310 -5.15 -31.62 10.59
C ILE A 310 -6.07 -31.32 11.77
N GLN A 311 -6.42 -32.33 12.57
CA GLN A 311 -7.26 -32.10 13.75
C GLN A 311 -6.58 -31.21 14.79
N THR A 312 -5.27 -31.37 14.98
CA THR A 312 -4.47 -30.52 15.86
C THR A 312 -4.42 -29.09 15.34
N LEU A 313 -4.12 -28.90 14.05
CA LEU A 313 -4.11 -27.57 13.41
C LEU A 313 -5.49 -26.89 13.55
N ARG A 314 -6.56 -27.62 13.24
CA ARG A 314 -7.94 -27.13 13.35
C ARG A 314 -8.25 -26.67 14.77
N THR A 315 -7.89 -27.47 15.77
CA THR A 315 -8.10 -27.14 17.19
C THR A 315 -7.27 -25.92 17.60
N GLN A 316 -6.02 -25.81 17.15
CA GLN A 316 -5.17 -24.64 17.42
C GLN A 316 -5.75 -23.35 16.82
N LEU A 317 -6.23 -23.39 15.58
CA LEU A 317 -6.88 -22.24 14.94
C LEU A 317 -8.18 -21.85 15.64
N LEU A 318 -9.02 -22.82 16.03
CA LEU A 318 -10.28 -22.54 16.74
C LEU A 318 -10.03 -22.02 18.16
N ASN A 319 -9.05 -22.57 18.88
CA ASN A 319 -8.64 -22.07 20.20
C ASN A 319 -8.09 -20.65 20.10
N LEU A 320 -7.36 -20.34 19.03
CA LEU A 320 -6.90 -18.98 18.77
C LEU A 320 -8.09 -18.03 18.57
N ILE A 321 -9.08 -18.39 17.75
CA ILE A 321 -10.24 -17.52 17.53
C ILE A 321 -11.09 -17.32 18.79
N SER A 322 -11.29 -18.41 19.55
CA SER A 322 -12.16 -18.43 20.74
C SER A 322 -11.48 -17.92 22.02
N GLY A 323 -10.16 -17.72 21.98
CA GLY A 323 -9.37 -17.24 23.11
C GLY A 323 -9.73 -15.82 23.54
N GLN A 324 -9.60 -15.56 24.85
CA GLN A 324 -9.66 -14.20 25.41
C GLN A 324 -8.25 -13.61 25.53
N GLY A 325 -8.10 -12.30 25.31
CA GLY A 325 -6.85 -11.58 25.60
C GLY A 325 -5.91 -11.36 24.41
N ILE A 326 -6.30 -11.74 23.20
CA ILE A 326 -5.52 -11.48 21.98
C ILE A 326 -5.44 -9.97 21.76
N GLY A 327 -4.22 -9.42 21.71
CA GLY A 327 -4.07 -8.03 21.28
C GLY A 327 -4.59 -6.96 22.24
N THR A 328 -4.89 -7.32 23.48
CA THR A 328 -5.58 -6.40 24.39
C THR A 328 -4.65 -5.35 24.98
N THR A 329 -5.12 -4.11 25.02
CA THR A 329 -4.54 -3.05 25.86
C THR A 329 -5.13 -3.22 27.27
N PRO A 330 -4.33 -3.13 28.35
CA PRO A 330 -4.86 -3.17 29.71
C PRO A 330 -6.00 -2.16 29.91
N GLY A 331 -7.14 -2.63 30.43
CA GLY A 331 -8.35 -1.81 30.64
C GLY A 331 -9.27 -1.63 29.42
N SER A 332 -8.96 -2.25 28.28
CA SER A 332 -9.84 -2.25 27.10
C SER A 332 -11.14 -3.03 27.34
N ALA A 333 -12.27 -2.50 26.88
CA ALA A 333 -13.55 -3.23 26.81
C ALA A 333 -13.55 -4.28 25.68
N TYR A 334 -12.63 -4.17 24.72
CA TYR A 334 -12.48 -5.09 23.60
C TYR A 334 -11.40 -6.12 23.93
N THR A 335 -11.82 -7.29 24.43
CA THR A 335 -10.93 -8.37 24.88
C THR A 335 -11.00 -9.65 24.05
N SER A 336 -11.91 -9.71 23.08
CA SER A 336 -12.14 -10.85 22.21
C SER A 336 -12.70 -10.42 20.86
N LEU A 337 -12.59 -11.30 19.85
CA LEU A 337 -13.19 -11.06 18.54
C LEU A 337 -14.72 -10.96 18.58
N GLY A 338 -15.37 -11.68 19.52
CA GLY A 338 -16.82 -11.59 19.76
C GLY A 338 -17.28 -10.21 20.25
N ALA A 339 -16.43 -9.51 21.02
CA ALA A 339 -16.71 -8.15 21.49
C ALA A 339 -16.84 -7.15 20.32
N VAL A 340 -16.16 -7.41 19.21
CA VAL A 340 -16.15 -6.56 18.01
C VAL A 340 -17.00 -7.11 16.86
N GLY A 341 -17.83 -8.12 17.12
CA GLY A 341 -18.81 -8.62 16.15
C GLY A 341 -18.36 -9.79 15.28
N ILE A 342 -17.31 -10.51 15.65
CA ILE A 342 -16.94 -11.76 14.98
C ILE A 342 -17.35 -12.93 15.86
N SER A 343 -18.28 -13.75 15.38
CA SER A 343 -18.76 -14.94 16.08
C SER A 343 -18.29 -16.23 15.41
N LEU A 344 -18.16 -17.30 16.19
CA LEU A 344 -17.79 -18.63 15.74
C LEU A 344 -19.04 -19.52 15.66
N ALA A 345 -19.30 -20.12 14.50
CA ALA A 345 -20.38 -21.07 14.28
C ALA A 345 -19.98 -22.50 14.70
N GLN A 346 -20.96 -23.40 14.80
CA GLN A 346 -20.72 -24.79 15.24
C GLN A 346 -19.86 -25.61 14.27
N ASP A 347 -19.87 -25.28 12.98
CA ASP A 347 -19.00 -25.87 11.96
C ASP A 347 -17.56 -25.29 11.99
N GLY A 348 -17.33 -24.35 12.90
CA GLY A 348 -16.08 -23.64 13.12
C GLY A 348 -15.79 -22.53 12.10
N THR A 349 -16.77 -22.12 11.29
CA THR A 349 -16.68 -20.91 10.46
C THR A 349 -16.97 -19.65 11.27
N LEU A 350 -16.53 -18.50 10.76
CA LEU A 350 -16.74 -17.18 11.34
C LEU A 350 -17.88 -16.43 10.65
N ALA A 351 -18.65 -15.68 11.43
CA ALA A 351 -19.58 -14.68 10.92
C ALA A 351 -19.15 -13.28 11.39
N LEU A 352 -19.24 -12.29 10.50
CA LEU A 352 -18.88 -10.89 10.78
C LEU A 352 -20.13 -10.01 10.79
N ASP A 353 -20.34 -9.30 11.89
CA ASP A 353 -21.21 -8.13 11.99
C ASP A 353 -20.38 -6.87 11.71
N SER A 354 -20.42 -6.41 10.46
CA SER A 354 -19.67 -5.23 10.00
C SER A 354 -20.13 -3.94 10.67
N GLY A 355 -21.40 -3.84 11.08
CA GLY A 355 -21.94 -2.67 11.78
C GLY A 355 -21.40 -2.56 13.20
N LYS A 356 -21.35 -3.68 13.93
CA LYS A 356 -20.76 -3.75 15.26
C LYS A 356 -19.25 -3.50 15.23
N LEU A 357 -18.54 -4.05 14.25
CA LEU A 357 -17.11 -3.79 14.06
C LEU A 357 -16.84 -2.31 13.77
N SER A 358 -17.59 -1.70 12.85
CA SER A 358 -17.46 -0.28 12.51
C SER A 358 -17.72 0.61 13.73
N SER A 359 -18.75 0.30 14.52
CA SER A 359 -19.08 1.04 15.75
C SER A 359 -17.97 0.93 16.80
N ALA A 360 -17.39 -0.27 16.97
CA ALA A 360 -16.27 -0.47 17.88
C ALA A 360 -15.02 0.33 17.45
N LEU A 361 -14.71 0.36 16.15
CA LEU A 361 -13.61 1.15 15.57
C LEU A 361 -13.80 2.66 15.73
N GLN A 362 -15.05 3.14 15.63
CA GLN A 362 -15.38 4.54 15.88
C GLN A 362 -15.18 4.92 17.36
N SER A 363 -15.52 4.00 18.27
CA SER A 363 -15.36 4.20 19.72
C SER A 363 -13.89 4.16 20.17
N ASN A 364 -13.12 3.14 19.76
CA ASN A 364 -11.70 3.05 20.10
C ASN A 364 -10.95 2.23 19.04
N TYR A 365 -10.49 2.92 18.00
CA TYR A 365 -9.79 2.32 16.87
C TYR A 365 -8.59 1.48 17.31
N ASN A 366 -7.72 2.02 18.16
CA ASN A 366 -6.47 1.35 18.55
C ASN A 366 -6.74 0.08 19.37
N ALA A 367 -7.72 0.10 20.27
CA ALA A 367 -8.09 -1.08 21.04
C ALA A 367 -8.63 -2.21 20.16
N VAL A 368 -9.45 -1.88 19.16
CA VAL A 368 -9.96 -2.87 18.19
C VAL A 368 -8.86 -3.35 17.26
N ALA A 369 -8.02 -2.44 16.74
CA ALA A 369 -6.86 -2.77 15.91
C ALA A 369 -5.90 -3.74 16.62
N GLY A 370 -5.77 -3.60 17.93
CA GLY A 370 -4.98 -4.50 18.76
C GLY A 370 -5.39 -5.95 18.64
N LEU A 371 -6.69 -6.24 18.55
CA LEU A 371 -7.18 -7.62 18.41
C LEU A 371 -6.67 -8.31 17.13
N PHE A 372 -6.38 -7.55 16.08
CA PHE A 372 -6.04 -8.11 14.76
C PHE A 372 -4.54 -8.05 14.47
N GLY A 373 -3.91 -6.90 14.73
CA GLY A 373 -2.54 -6.61 14.34
C GLY A 373 -1.66 -6.23 15.52
N GLN A 374 -0.54 -5.57 15.22
CA GLN A 374 0.34 -5.06 16.26
C GLN A 374 -0.02 -3.62 16.60
N VAL A 375 -0.25 -3.35 17.89
CA VAL A 375 -0.52 -2.00 18.40
C VAL A 375 0.41 -1.69 19.56
N GLY A 376 0.77 -0.42 19.68
CA GLY A 376 1.45 0.10 20.84
C GLY A 376 0.71 1.29 21.43
N THR A 377 0.64 1.33 22.75
CA THR A 377 0.10 2.48 23.49
C THR A 377 1.17 3.02 24.41
N ALA A 378 1.45 4.32 24.31
CA ALA A 378 2.39 5.00 25.19
C ALA A 378 1.64 5.64 26.36
N THR A 379 2.24 5.62 27.55
CA THR A 379 1.68 6.29 28.74
C THR A 379 2.05 7.77 28.81
N ASN A 380 2.93 8.25 27.93
CA ASN A 380 3.45 9.61 27.92
C ASN A 380 3.18 10.27 26.56
N ALA A 381 2.67 11.50 26.57
CA ALA A 381 2.34 12.26 25.36
C ALA A 381 3.56 12.58 24.46
N ASN A 382 4.76 12.56 25.02
CA ASN A 382 6.00 12.78 24.29
C ASN A 382 6.55 11.52 23.61
N VAL A 383 5.88 10.37 23.79
CA VAL A 383 6.26 9.10 23.18
C VAL A 383 5.11 8.64 22.30
N GLN A 384 5.38 8.44 21.02
CA GLN A 384 4.42 7.89 20.07
C GLN A 384 4.92 6.51 19.62
N TYR A 385 4.08 5.49 19.73
CA TYR A 385 4.38 4.20 19.10
C TYR A 385 4.39 4.37 17.58
N VAL A 386 5.45 3.91 16.92
CA VAL A 386 5.58 3.94 15.46
C VAL A 386 5.27 2.58 14.88
N GLY A 387 5.85 1.53 15.47
CA GLY A 387 5.76 0.18 14.92
C GLY A 387 6.62 -0.77 15.74
N ALA A 388 6.56 -2.04 15.37
CA ALA A 388 7.42 -3.05 15.97
C ALA A 388 7.69 -4.18 14.99
N GLY A 389 8.81 -4.86 15.18
CA GLY A 389 9.24 -5.95 14.31
C GLY A 389 8.62 -7.29 14.71
N ASN A 390 8.81 -8.30 13.86
CA ASN A 390 8.35 -9.68 14.10
C ASN A 390 8.95 -10.32 15.37
N ASN A 391 10.07 -9.79 15.86
CA ASN A 391 10.76 -10.28 17.05
C ASN A 391 10.30 -9.56 18.34
N THR A 392 9.50 -8.49 18.22
CA THR A 392 9.01 -7.75 19.38
C THR A 392 7.93 -8.55 20.07
N GLN A 393 8.16 -8.96 21.31
CA GLN A 393 7.21 -9.72 22.12
C GLN A 393 6.09 -8.79 22.65
N PRO A 394 4.89 -9.31 22.98
CA PRO A 394 3.88 -8.50 23.65
C PRO A 394 4.35 -8.18 25.07
N GLY A 395 4.14 -6.96 25.54
CA GLY A 395 4.57 -6.53 26.86
C GLY A 395 4.59 -5.01 27.03
N THR A 396 4.83 -4.57 28.27
CA THR A 396 5.00 -3.15 28.61
C THR A 396 6.47 -2.84 28.80
N TYR A 397 6.97 -1.88 28.04
CA TYR A 397 8.39 -1.56 27.95
C TYR A 397 8.65 -0.12 28.39
N ALA A 398 9.49 0.09 29.41
CA ALA A 398 9.85 1.43 29.87
C ALA A 398 10.71 2.16 28.83
N VAL A 399 10.42 3.44 28.56
CA VAL A 399 11.15 4.28 27.60
C VAL A 399 12.01 5.28 28.36
N ASN A 400 13.31 5.26 28.10
CA ASN A 400 14.28 6.18 28.71
C ASN A 400 15.09 6.88 27.63
N VAL A 401 15.08 8.20 27.64
CA VAL A 401 15.80 9.03 26.65
C VAL A 401 16.91 9.79 27.36
N THR A 402 18.16 9.56 26.95
CA THR A 402 19.34 10.23 27.53
C THR A 402 19.67 11.52 26.80
N SER A 403 19.28 11.67 25.53
CA SER A 403 19.41 12.91 24.77
C SER A 403 18.28 13.02 23.77
N GLY A 404 17.56 14.15 23.76
CA GLY A 404 16.51 14.41 22.78
C GLY A 404 17.09 14.76 21.41
N ALA A 405 16.25 14.67 20.37
CA ALA A 405 16.68 15.08 19.04
C ALA A 405 16.72 16.61 18.94
N THR A 406 17.60 17.15 18.09
CA THR A 406 17.65 18.59 17.79
C THR A 406 17.58 18.84 16.29
N GLN A 407 16.99 19.96 15.90
CA GLN A 407 17.14 20.52 14.56
C GLN A 407 18.54 21.09 14.41
N ALA A 408 19.04 21.17 13.18
CA ALA A 408 20.18 22.01 12.89
C ALA A 408 19.75 23.47 13.09
N SER A 409 20.44 24.22 13.93
CA SER A 409 20.24 25.65 14.10
C SER A 409 21.56 26.40 14.02
N ALA A 410 21.53 27.57 13.39
CA ALA A 410 22.61 28.52 13.33
C ALA A 410 22.07 29.93 13.52
N THR A 411 22.49 30.58 14.60
CA THR A 411 22.11 31.95 14.94
C THR A 411 23.24 32.91 14.58
N ALA A 412 22.90 34.02 13.92
CA ALA A 412 23.83 35.11 13.65
C ALA A 412 24.43 35.68 14.95
N SER A 413 25.65 36.21 14.87
CA SER A 413 26.38 36.69 16.05
C SER A 413 25.91 38.05 16.56
N ASN A 414 25.21 38.82 15.71
CA ASN A 414 24.74 40.16 16.03
C ASN A 414 23.28 40.33 15.58
N PRO A 415 22.45 41.06 16.36
CA PRO A 415 21.12 41.44 15.92
C PRO A 415 21.20 42.47 14.78
N ILE A 416 20.20 42.46 13.91
CA ILE A 416 20.05 43.45 12.83
C ILE A 416 19.42 44.71 13.42
N ALA A 417 19.99 45.88 13.13
CA ALA A 417 19.44 47.16 13.56
C ALA A 417 18.02 47.38 13.04
N SER A 418 17.20 48.16 13.77
CA SER A 418 15.81 48.44 13.38
C SER A 418 15.67 49.12 12.01
N GLY A 419 16.71 49.84 11.57
CA GLY A 419 16.80 50.46 10.23
C GLY A 419 17.26 49.49 9.12
N GLY A 420 17.49 48.22 9.43
CA GLY A 420 17.99 47.22 8.50
C GLY A 420 19.50 47.23 8.32
N ILE A 421 19.98 46.40 7.38
CA ILE A 421 21.41 46.32 7.03
C ILE A 421 21.89 47.59 6.30
N THR A 422 23.09 48.07 6.59
CA THR A 422 23.61 49.34 6.03
C THR A 422 24.30 49.17 4.68
N SER A 423 24.51 47.94 4.23
CA SER A 423 25.15 47.62 2.94
C SER A 423 24.51 46.38 2.34
N ALA A 424 24.56 46.27 1.01
CA ALA A 424 24.09 45.07 0.33
C ALA A 424 24.98 43.86 0.70
N GLU A 425 24.33 42.70 0.81
CA GLU A 425 24.94 41.49 1.36
C GLU A 425 24.44 40.26 0.58
N THR A 426 25.34 39.31 0.31
CA THR A 426 24.96 38.03 -0.28
C THR A 426 25.19 36.93 0.75
N LEU A 427 24.15 36.19 1.08
CA LEU A 427 24.26 34.97 1.89
C LEU A 427 24.33 33.75 0.99
N VAL A 428 25.29 32.88 1.21
CA VAL A 428 25.38 31.56 0.56
C VAL A 428 24.97 30.51 1.58
N ILE A 429 23.85 29.83 1.31
CA ILE A 429 23.26 28.79 2.16
C ILE A 429 23.45 27.45 1.47
N GLY A 430 24.16 26.54 2.12
CA GLY A 430 24.50 25.21 1.59
C GLY A 430 23.85 24.09 2.40
N SER A 431 23.38 23.05 1.71
CA SER A 431 22.91 21.80 2.32
C SER A 431 23.27 20.63 1.40
N GLY A 432 24.13 19.72 1.87
CA GLY A 432 24.71 18.67 1.03
C GLY A 432 25.47 19.23 -0.18
N ALA A 433 25.07 18.85 -1.39
CA ALA A 433 25.68 19.33 -2.64
C ALA A 433 25.01 20.60 -3.20
N THR A 434 23.90 21.05 -2.61
CA THR A 434 23.14 22.20 -3.09
C THR A 434 23.58 23.47 -2.37
N SER A 435 23.73 24.57 -3.11
CA SER A 435 23.97 25.90 -2.55
C SER A 435 23.07 26.93 -3.20
N VAL A 436 22.55 27.87 -2.39
CA VAL A 436 21.68 28.95 -2.83
C VAL A 436 22.28 30.27 -2.38
N SER A 437 22.44 31.20 -3.32
CA SER A 437 22.85 32.57 -3.03
C SER A 437 21.63 33.47 -2.89
N VAL A 438 21.49 34.14 -1.76
CA VAL A 438 20.42 35.09 -1.47
C VAL A 438 21.04 36.49 -1.45
N GLN A 439 20.56 37.37 -2.33
CA GLN A 439 20.98 38.77 -2.35
C GLN A 439 20.04 39.63 -1.50
N LEU A 440 20.62 40.42 -0.62
CA LEU A 440 19.93 41.32 0.30
C LEU A 440 20.36 42.76 0.01
N ALA A 441 19.40 43.67 -0.12
CA ALA A 441 19.67 45.09 -0.38
C ALA A 441 19.92 45.87 0.92
N SER A 442 20.70 46.95 0.84
CA SER A 442 20.82 47.91 1.95
C SER A 442 19.44 48.46 2.35
N GLY A 443 19.20 48.64 3.64
CA GLY A 443 17.92 49.06 4.22
C GLY A 443 16.94 47.90 4.46
N SER A 444 17.28 46.66 4.08
CA SER A 444 16.42 45.51 4.35
C SER A 444 16.33 45.25 5.85
N THR A 445 15.12 45.30 6.40
CA THR A 445 14.84 44.96 7.80
C THR A 445 14.92 43.45 8.03
N ILE A 446 15.01 43.01 9.30
CA ILE A 446 15.05 41.59 9.64
C ILE A 446 13.86 40.80 9.04
N ASP A 447 12.65 41.37 9.04
CA ASP A 447 11.46 40.70 8.50
C ASP A 447 11.50 40.61 6.98
N THR A 448 11.97 41.67 6.31
CA THR A 448 12.22 41.64 4.85
C THR A 448 13.28 40.59 4.51
N ILE A 449 14.37 40.53 5.27
CA ILE A 449 15.46 39.57 5.07
C ILE A 449 14.95 38.13 5.22
N VAL A 450 14.22 37.84 6.30
CA VAL A 450 13.62 36.53 6.55
C VAL A 450 12.67 36.13 5.41
N ALA A 451 11.81 37.05 4.96
CA ALA A 451 10.90 36.81 3.84
C ALA A 451 11.64 36.52 2.53
N THR A 452 12.66 37.33 2.20
CA THR A 452 13.48 37.15 1.01
C THR A 452 14.21 35.81 1.03
N ILE A 453 14.87 35.46 2.15
CA ILE A 453 15.57 34.16 2.28
C ILE A 453 14.60 33.00 2.06
N ASN A 454 13.48 32.97 2.77
CA ASN A 454 12.54 31.85 2.69
C ASN A 454 11.91 31.72 1.29
N ALA A 455 11.62 32.85 0.63
CA ALA A 455 11.14 32.88 -0.75
C ALA A 455 12.20 32.38 -1.74
N THR A 456 13.47 32.79 -1.59
CA THR A 456 14.56 32.35 -2.47
C THR A 456 14.88 30.87 -2.27
N LEU A 457 14.96 30.38 -1.03
CA LEU A 457 15.21 28.96 -0.75
C LEU A 457 14.12 28.06 -1.36
N SER A 458 12.86 28.48 -1.24
CA SER A 458 11.71 27.76 -1.80
C SER A 458 11.74 27.76 -3.34
N GLN A 459 12.04 28.89 -3.99
CA GLN A 459 12.16 28.99 -5.44
C GLN A 459 13.33 28.19 -6.02
N GLN A 460 14.44 28.08 -5.28
CA GLN A 460 15.66 27.40 -5.71
C GLN A 460 15.73 25.93 -5.25
N GLY A 461 14.63 25.39 -4.72
CA GLY A 461 14.50 23.96 -4.39
C GLY A 461 15.22 23.50 -3.11
N LEU A 462 15.76 24.42 -2.30
CA LEU A 462 16.39 24.11 -1.01
C LEU A 462 15.32 24.13 0.09
N SER A 463 14.37 23.19 -0.02
CA SER A 463 13.29 22.99 0.94
C SER A 463 13.78 22.24 2.18
N GLY A 464 13.42 22.70 3.38
CA GLY A 464 13.82 22.10 4.65
C GLY A 464 14.74 22.95 5.53
N ILE A 465 15.08 24.17 5.11
CA ILE A 465 15.69 25.20 5.95
C ILE A 465 14.77 26.43 5.95
N SER A 466 14.62 27.08 7.09
CA SER A 466 13.91 28.34 7.19
C SER A 466 14.72 29.36 7.99
N ALA A 467 14.69 30.61 7.53
CA ALA A 467 15.11 31.75 8.31
C ALA A 467 13.96 32.20 9.22
N ILE A 468 14.29 32.58 10.45
CA ILE A 468 13.37 33.13 11.44
C ILE A 468 13.98 34.36 12.10
N ASN A 469 13.12 35.29 12.50
CA ASN A 469 13.48 36.43 13.32
C ASN A 469 13.45 36.00 14.80
N ASN A 470 14.62 35.76 15.39
CA ASN A 470 14.76 35.42 16.80
C ASN A 470 15.15 36.69 17.58
N ASN A 471 14.14 37.47 17.98
CA ASN A 471 14.31 38.70 18.75
C ASN A 471 15.29 39.71 18.11
N GLY A 472 15.17 39.92 16.80
CA GLY A 472 16.03 40.83 16.02
C GLY A 472 17.31 40.17 15.49
N THR A 473 17.60 38.93 15.88
CA THR A 473 18.74 38.16 15.38
C THR A 473 18.27 37.18 14.31
N LEU A 474 19.00 37.10 13.20
CA LEU A 474 18.72 36.13 12.15
C LEU A 474 19.10 34.73 12.63
N GLU A 475 18.15 33.80 12.61
CA GLU A 475 18.41 32.38 12.87
C GLU A 475 17.95 31.54 11.68
N PHE A 476 18.75 30.54 11.35
CA PHE A 476 18.41 29.50 10.40
C PHE A 476 18.12 28.22 11.16
N GLN A 477 17.06 27.51 10.76
CA GLN A 477 16.67 26.26 11.39
C GLN A 477 16.26 25.23 10.33
N SER A 478 16.64 23.97 10.51
CA SER A 478 16.12 22.88 9.69
C SER A 478 14.69 22.54 10.09
N ALA A 479 13.83 22.22 9.12
CA ALA A 479 12.45 21.80 9.39
C ALA A 479 12.40 20.50 10.20
N ASP A 480 13.26 19.54 9.86
CA ASP A 480 13.34 18.24 10.52
C ASP A 480 14.45 18.18 11.58
N TYR A 481 14.33 17.20 12.46
CA TYR A 481 15.28 16.86 13.51
C TYR A 481 16.28 15.79 13.05
N GLY A 482 17.47 15.77 13.64
CA GLY A 482 18.43 14.67 13.51
C GLY A 482 19.77 15.03 12.92
N SER A 483 20.73 14.11 13.04
CA SER A 483 22.11 14.31 12.60
C SER A 483 22.29 14.35 11.09
N ALA A 484 21.32 13.78 10.35
CA ALA A 484 21.23 13.89 8.90
C ALA A 484 20.89 15.33 8.44
N LYS A 485 20.33 16.16 9.32
CA LYS A 485 20.00 17.55 9.03
C LYS A 485 21.21 18.41 9.37
N ASN A 486 21.81 18.98 8.34
CA ASN A 486 22.94 19.88 8.45
C ASN A 486 22.88 20.91 7.32
N PHE A 487 23.46 22.07 7.57
CA PHE A 487 23.60 23.12 6.59
C PHE A 487 24.74 24.06 6.95
N SER A 488 25.12 24.90 6.02
CA SER A 488 26.09 25.96 6.23
C SER A 488 25.57 27.30 5.73
N VAL A 489 25.92 28.38 6.40
CA VAL A 489 25.64 29.74 5.94
C VAL A 489 26.92 30.56 6.01
N VAL A 490 27.17 31.36 4.98
CA VAL A 490 28.26 32.34 4.98
C VAL A 490 27.80 33.62 4.29
N SER A 491 28.29 34.75 4.77
CA SER A 491 28.04 36.06 4.19
C SER A 491 29.24 36.57 3.40
N THR A 492 28.99 37.41 2.39
CA THR A 492 30.03 38.23 1.76
C THR A 492 30.49 39.42 2.60
N GLN A 493 29.79 39.72 3.71
CA GLN A 493 30.12 40.83 4.62
C GLN A 493 30.56 40.32 6.01
N PRO A 494 31.49 41.03 6.69
CA PRO A 494 31.82 40.73 8.09
C PRO A 494 30.61 40.83 9.02
N ALA A 495 30.59 40.04 10.10
CA ALA A 495 29.54 40.12 11.11
C ALA A 495 29.65 41.45 11.85
N SER A 496 28.62 42.29 11.76
CA SER A 496 28.57 43.62 12.38
C SER A 496 27.13 44.08 12.58
N ALA A 497 26.92 45.19 13.29
CA ALA A 497 25.60 45.81 13.44
C ALA A 497 25.00 46.37 12.13
N GLY A 498 25.82 46.49 11.07
CA GLY A 498 25.40 46.93 9.74
C GLY A 498 25.13 45.81 8.73
N SER A 499 25.26 44.54 9.13
CA SER A 499 25.06 43.35 8.30
C SER A 499 24.07 42.38 8.95
N THR A 500 23.81 41.22 8.33
CA THR A 500 22.96 40.18 8.90
C THR A 500 23.54 39.53 10.16
N GLY A 501 24.81 39.80 10.47
CA GLY A 501 25.52 39.21 11.62
C GLY A 501 26.05 37.79 11.39
N ILE A 502 25.89 37.21 10.19
CA ILE A 502 26.40 35.86 9.85
C ILE A 502 27.93 35.85 9.67
N GLY A 503 28.48 36.86 9.00
CA GLY A 503 29.91 37.00 8.78
C GLY A 503 30.51 36.13 7.66
N THR A 504 31.79 36.36 7.38
CA THR A 504 32.53 35.72 6.28
C THR A 504 33.11 34.35 6.64
N THR A 505 32.96 33.91 7.89
CA THR A 505 33.36 32.57 8.32
C THR A 505 32.18 31.62 8.14
N LEU A 506 32.43 30.45 7.57
CA LEU A 506 31.37 29.45 7.35
C LEU A 506 30.76 29.00 8.68
N LEU A 507 29.49 29.31 8.88
CA LEU A 507 28.72 28.87 10.03
C LEU A 507 28.07 27.53 9.70
N MET A 508 28.49 26.46 10.38
CA MET A 508 27.90 25.12 10.20
C MET A 508 26.89 24.82 11.30
N ALA A 509 25.73 24.33 10.91
CA ALA A 509 24.71 23.81 11.80
C ALA A 509 24.50 22.31 11.56
N LYS A 510 24.35 21.55 12.64
CA LYS A 510 24.03 20.11 12.57
C LYS A 510 23.08 19.76 13.71
N GLY A 511 22.01 19.04 13.38
CA GLY A 511 21.09 18.48 14.37
C GLY A 511 21.69 17.24 15.07
N THR A 512 20.98 16.72 16.05
CA THR A 512 21.33 15.48 16.75
C THR A 512 20.15 14.53 16.76
N ASP A 513 20.42 13.24 16.66
CA ASP A 513 19.39 12.21 16.79
C ASP A 513 19.06 11.97 18.27
N VAL A 514 17.87 11.45 18.52
CA VAL A 514 17.48 10.96 19.85
C VAL A 514 18.40 9.83 20.29
N VAL A 515 18.78 9.81 21.56
CA VAL A 515 19.57 8.74 22.17
C VAL A 515 18.80 8.22 23.37
N GLY A 516 18.63 6.91 23.47
CA GLY A 516 17.85 6.30 24.54
C GLY A 516 17.85 4.78 24.52
N SER A 517 17.03 4.21 25.39
CA SER A 517 16.77 2.79 25.51
C SER A 517 15.29 2.52 25.73
N ILE A 518 14.85 1.32 25.34
CA ILE A 518 13.51 0.82 25.65
C ILE A 518 13.69 -0.51 26.37
N ASN A 519 13.09 -0.66 27.54
CA ASN A 519 13.26 -1.81 28.44
C ASN A 519 14.72 -2.10 28.80
N GLY A 520 15.54 -1.05 28.92
CA GLY A 520 16.99 -1.18 29.15
C GLY A 520 17.79 -1.67 27.93
N GLN A 521 17.13 -1.94 26.80
CA GLN A 521 17.79 -2.31 25.54
C GLN A 521 18.11 -1.04 24.75
N THR A 522 19.36 -0.87 24.34
CA THR A 522 19.82 0.30 23.59
C THR A 522 19.03 0.46 22.29
N GLY A 523 18.57 1.68 22.03
CA GLY A 523 17.96 2.06 20.76
C GLY A 523 18.92 2.83 19.86
N THR A 524 18.74 2.70 18.56
CA THR A 524 19.36 3.53 17.53
C THR A 524 18.41 4.67 17.18
N GLY A 525 18.89 5.91 17.28
CA GLY A 525 18.14 7.09 16.91
C GLY A 525 18.28 7.47 15.45
N ALA A 526 17.20 7.97 14.85
CA ALA A 526 17.19 8.66 13.57
C ALA A 526 16.20 9.83 13.65
N GLY A 527 16.71 11.06 13.75
CA GLY A 527 15.91 12.21 14.14
C GLY A 527 15.24 11.97 15.48
N GLN A 528 13.91 12.09 15.51
CA GLN A 528 13.08 11.84 16.70
C GLN A 528 12.73 10.36 16.90
N GLN A 529 12.98 9.49 15.92
CA GLN A 529 12.65 8.08 16.03
C GLN A 529 13.74 7.31 16.79
N LEU A 530 13.33 6.52 17.78
CA LEU A 530 14.17 5.59 18.52
C LEU A 530 13.74 4.15 18.19
N THR A 531 14.67 3.35 17.67
CA THR A 531 14.43 1.96 17.26
C THR A 531 15.29 1.01 18.08
N VAL A 532 14.69 0.03 18.76
CA VAL A 532 15.44 -0.98 19.51
C VAL A 532 16.13 -1.95 18.55
N THR A 533 17.45 -1.92 18.55
CA THR A 533 18.30 -2.80 17.73
C THR A 533 19.02 -3.86 18.56
N GLY A 534 19.08 -3.70 19.89
CA GLY A 534 19.64 -4.70 20.80
C GLY A 534 18.76 -5.95 20.97
N PRO A 535 19.36 -7.13 21.21
CA PRO A 535 18.62 -8.38 21.40
C PRO A 535 17.74 -8.35 22.66
N GLY A 536 16.59 -9.01 22.61
CA GLY A 536 15.64 -9.18 23.73
C GLY A 536 14.19 -8.85 23.35
N ALA A 537 13.30 -8.79 24.35
CA ALA A 537 11.85 -8.76 24.13
C ALA A 537 11.33 -7.54 23.33
N ALA A 538 11.97 -6.37 23.44
CA ALA A 538 11.59 -5.18 22.67
C ALA A 538 12.30 -5.08 21.31
N LEU A 539 13.02 -6.11 20.85
CA LEU A 539 13.78 -6.06 19.59
C LEU A 539 12.89 -5.69 18.41
N GLY A 540 13.23 -4.60 17.72
CA GLY A 540 12.49 -4.06 16.59
C GLY A 540 11.37 -3.09 16.96
N LEU A 541 11.14 -2.79 18.25
CA LEU A 541 10.19 -1.77 18.70
C LEU A 541 10.68 -0.37 18.30
N GLN A 542 9.78 0.43 17.72
CA GLN A 542 10.04 1.77 17.25
C GLN A 542 9.08 2.75 17.92
N VAL A 543 9.64 3.84 18.41
CA VAL A 543 8.88 4.96 18.99
C VAL A 543 9.40 6.28 18.45
N ASN A 544 8.54 7.27 18.33
CA ASN A 544 8.91 8.64 18.03
C ASN A 544 8.89 9.44 19.33
N ILE A 545 9.95 10.18 19.60
CA ILE A 545 10.10 11.01 20.80
C ILE A 545 9.96 12.47 20.39
N SER A 546 9.01 13.20 20.97
CA SER A 546 8.77 14.59 20.60
C SER A 546 9.92 15.51 21.08
N GLY A 547 10.51 16.22 20.11
CA GLY A 547 11.49 17.29 20.33
C GLY A 547 12.66 16.88 21.22
N GLN A 548 12.91 17.70 22.25
CA GLN A 548 14.03 17.56 23.18
C GLN A 548 13.68 16.82 24.48
N ALA A 549 12.58 16.05 24.51
CA ALA A 549 12.18 15.32 25.71
C ALA A 549 13.29 14.34 26.16
N THR A 550 13.61 14.34 27.46
CA THR A 550 14.64 13.48 28.07
C THR A 550 14.16 12.89 29.40
N GLY A 551 14.88 11.89 29.91
CA GLY A 551 14.58 11.18 31.16
C GLY A 551 13.70 9.94 30.95
N SER A 552 13.05 9.51 32.03
CA SER A 552 12.09 8.41 32.01
C SER A 552 10.76 8.88 31.44
N LEU A 553 10.47 8.53 30.18
CA LEU A 553 9.29 8.96 29.44
C LEU A 553 8.14 7.95 29.53
N GLY A 554 7.99 7.28 30.68
CA GLY A 554 6.94 6.30 30.91
C GLY A 554 7.19 4.98 30.19
N SER A 555 6.14 4.35 29.67
CA SER A 555 6.23 3.04 29.02
C SER A 555 5.38 2.95 27.76
N VAL A 556 5.77 2.04 26.86
CA VAL A 556 4.99 1.63 25.70
C VAL A 556 4.54 0.19 25.88
N THR A 557 3.23 -0.03 25.89
CA THR A 557 2.64 -1.38 25.90
C THR A 557 2.38 -1.82 24.48
N VAL A 558 3.07 -2.87 24.06
CA VAL A 558 2.88 -3.52 22.75
C VAL A 558 1.99 -4.74 22.94
N SER A 559 0.92 -4.81 22.16
CA SER A 559 0.03 -5.96 22.12
C SER A 559 0.13 -6.64 20.76
N GLN A 560 0.09 -7.98 20.76
CA GLN A 560 0.07 -8.78 19.54
C GLN A 560 -1.33 -9.35 19.32
N GLY A 561 -1.94 -8.96 18.20
CA GLY A 561 -3.23 -9.45 17.75
C GLY A 561 -3.19 -10.84 17.12
N ILE A 562 -4.31 -11.23 16.52
CA ILE A 562 -4.50 -12.55 15.93
C ILE A 562 -3.53 -12.84 14.80
N TYR A 563 -3.08 -11.79 14.09
CA TYR A 563 -2.08 -11.89 13.03
C TYR A 563 -0.86 -12.69 13.48
N GLN A 564 -0.22 -12.31 14.58
CA GLN A 564 1.07 -12.90 14.97
C GLN A 564 0.90 -14.36 15.37
N GLN A 565 -0.12 -14.65 16.17
CA GLN A 565 -0.37 -16.00 16.66
C GLN A 565 -0.79 -16.94 15.52
N MET A 566 -1.66 -16.47 14.63
CA MET A 566 -2.10 -17.27 13.48
C MET A 566 -0.96 -17.47 12.49
N ASN A 567 -0.20 -16.42 12.19
CA ASN A 567 0.95 -16.51 11.29
C ASN A 567 2.02 -17.48 11.83
N ALA A 568 2.23 -17.54 13.15
CA ALA A 568 3.13 -18.52 13.75
C ALA A 568 2.65 -19.97 13.55
N ILE A 569 1.37 -20.24 13.79
CA ILE A 569 0.75 -21.55 13.56
C ILE A 569 0.88 -21.96 12.08
N LEU A 570 0.52 -21.05 11.17
CA LEU A 570 0.56 -21.30 9.73
C LEU A 570 2.00 -21.48 9.22
N THR A 571 2.94 -20.67 9.70
CA THR A 571 4.37 -20.81 9.36
C THR A 571 4.91 -22.17 9.80
N GLN A 572 4.56 -22.61 11.00
CA GLN A 572 4.96 -23.93 11.50
C GLN A 572 4.34 -25.07 10.66
N ALA A 573 3.06 -24.93 10.28
CA ALA A 573 2.36 -25.92 9.47
C ALA A 573 2.94 -26.04 8.05
N LEU A 574 3.22 -24.90 7.42
CA LEU A 574 3.67 -24.76 6.03
C LEU A 574 5.18 -24.80 5.85
N ASN A 575 5.95 -24.91 6.93
CA ASN A 575 7.41 -24.97 6.83
C ASN A 575 7.84 -26.10 5.88
N THR A 576 8.64 -25.76 4.88
CA THR A 576 8.99 -26.69 3.80
C THR A 576 9.97 -27.77 4.24
N GLN A 577 10.71 -27.58 5.33
CA GLN A 577 11.67 -28.54 5.87
C GLN A 577 11.12 -29.35 7.05
N SER A 578 10.40 -28.70 7.97
CA SER A 578 9.98 -29.29 9.24
C SER A 578 8.46 -29.27 9.47
N GLY A 579 7.69 -28.72 8.53
CA GLY A 579 6.24 -28.61 8.65
C GLY A 579 5.56 -29.96 8.45
N PHE A 580 4.45 -30.20 9.16
CA PHE A 580 3.73 -31.47 9.08
C PHE A 580 3.11 -31.71 7.69
N VAL A 581 2.75 -30.64 6.97
CA VAL A 581 2.25 -30.71 5.58
C VAL A 581 3.35 -31.25 4.66
N SER A 582 4.56 -30.71 4.77
CA SER A 582 5.72 -31.17 4.01
C SER A 582 6.05 -32.64 4.35
N ALA A 583 6.11 -32.97 5.65
CA ALA A 583 6.38 -34.34 6.10
C ALA A 583 5.35 -35.37 5.57
N ALA A 584 4.06 -35.04 5.62
CA ALA A 584 3.01 -35.91 5.09
C ALA A 584 3.12 -36.09 3.57
N THR A 585 3.35 -35.00 2.84
CA THR A 585 3.49 -34.97 1.39
C THR A 585 4.72 -35.77 0.93
N SER A 586 5.87 -35.60 1.58
CA SER A 586 7.08 -36.38 1.31
C SER A 586 6.88 -37.86 1.63
N GLY A 587 6.21 -38.19 2.74
CA GLY A 587 5.87 -39.57 3.09
C GLY A 587 5.02 -40.26 2.02
N LEU A 588 3.95 -39.60 1.56
CA LEU A 588 3.08 -40.11 0.49
C LEU A 588 3.83 -40.29 -0.83
N ASN A 589 4.65 -39.32 -1.24
CA ASN A 589 5.46 -39.44 -2.45
C ASN A 589 6.42 -40.64 -2.40
N ASN A 590 7.05 -40.88 -1.25
CA ASN A 590 7.93 -42.03 -1.07
C ASN A 590 7.14 -43.35 -1.16
N THR A 591 5.95 -43.42 -0.57
CA THR A 591 5.07 -44.60 -0.67
C THR A 591 4.62 -44.85 -2.10
N ILE A 592 4.17 -43.81 -2.83
CA ILE A 592 3.77 -43.90 -4.24
C ILE A 592 4.95 -44.38 -5.10
N LYS A 593 6.15 -43.85 -4.85
CA LYS A 593 7.37 -44.29 -5.54
C LYS A 593 7.67 -45.78 -5.27
N GLY A 594 7.52 -46.23 -4.03
CA GLY A 594 7.68 -47.64 -3.66
C GLY A 594 6.66 -48.55 -4.34
N ILE A 595 5.38 -48.16 -4.38
CA ILE A 595 4.31 -48.89 -5.06
C ILE A 595 4.57 -48.98 -6.55
N ASN A 596 4.98 -47.88 -7.20
CA ASN A 596 5.34 -47.88 -8.61
C ASN A 596 6.50 -48.83 -8.93
N GLN A 597 7.50 -48.89 -8.05
CA GLN A 597 8.59 -49.87 -8.18
C GLN A 597 8.08 -51.31 -8.07
N GLN A 598 7.16 -51.61 -7.13
CA GLN A 598 6.55 -52.93 -7.00
C GLN A 598 5.70 -53.31 -8.21
N ILE A 599 4.88 -52.39 -8.71
CA ILE A 599 4.08 -52.57 -9.94
C ILE A 599 5.01 -52.91 -11.11
N THR A 600 6.09 -52.14 -11.30
CA THR A 600 7.06 -52.36 -12.37
C THR A 600 7.71 -53.74 -12.27
N GLN A 601 8.09 -54.16 -11.05
CA GLN A 601 8.66 -55.48 -10.82
C GLN A 601 7.67 -56.60 -11.16
N LEU A 602 6.42 -56.50 -10.70
CA LEU A 602 5.37 -57.49 -10.99
C LEU A 602 5.04 -57.56 -12.48
N GLN A 603 4.98 -56.42 -13.17
CA GLN A 603 4.78 -56.36 -14.63
C GLN A 603 5.92 -57.07 -15.37
N ASN A 604 7.17 -56.82 -14.98
CA ASN A 604 8.33 -57.49 -15.57
C ASN A 604 8.29 -59.01 -15.32
N SER A 605 7.99 -59.45 -14.08
CA SER A 605 7.86 -60.87 -13.76
C SER A 605 6.73 -61.55 -14.54
N ALA A 606 5.56 -60.91 -14.65
CA ALA A 606 4.43 -61.41 -15.43
C ALA A 606 4.77 -61.54 -16.93
N ALA A 607 5.48 -60.54 -17.49
CA ALA A 607 5.94 -60.56 -18.86
C ALA A 607 6.96 -61.69 -19.11
N SER A 608 7.96 -61.86 -18.24
CA SER A 608 8.94 -62.93 -18.35
C SER A 608 8.31 -64.32 -18.25
N GLN A 609 7.38 -64.53 -17.32
CA GLN A 609 6.69 -65.81 -17.19
C GLN A 609 5.81 -66.12 -18.40
N THR A 610 5.12 -65.12 -18.93
CA THR A 610 4.33 -65.25 -20.16
C THR A 610 5.20 -65.63 -21.35
N ALA A 611 6.36 -64.99 -21.51
CA ALA A 611 7.33 -65.30 -22.56
C ALA A 611 7.88 -66.73 -22.43
N LEU A 612 8.23 -67.17 -21.21
CA LEU A 612 8.68 -68.54 -20.96
C LEU A 612 7.62 -69.58 -21.34
N LEU A 613 6.36 -69.35 -20.97
CA LEU A 613 5.27 -70.24 -21.31
C LEU A 613 5.00 -70.29 -22.81
N GLN A 614 5.09 -69.15 -23.50
CA GLN A 614 5.02 -69.10 -24.97
C GLN A 614 6.17 -69.88 -25.62
N GLN A 615 7.40 -69.77 -25.09
CA GLN A 615 8.55 -70.52 -25.59
C GLN A 615 8.37 -72.03 -25.38
N GLN A 616 7.97 -72.46 -24.17
CA GLN A 616 7.68 -73.86 -23.88
C GLN A 616 6.55 -74.39 -24.77
N PHE A 617 5.53 -73.57 -25.03
CA PHE A 617 4.44 -73.91 -25.92
C PHE A 617 4.90 -74.11 -27.37
N ASN A 618 5.72 -73.20 -27.90
CA ASN A 618 6.29 -73.35 -29.25
C ASN A 618 7.19 -74.60 -29.36
N ALA A 619 7.96 -74.90 -28.31
CA ALA A 619 8.78 -76.11 -28.24
C ALA A 619 7.92 -77.39 -28.21
N MET A 620 6.85 -77.41 -27.42
CA MET A 620 5.88 -78.52 -27.39
C MET A 620 5.17 -78.69 -28.73
N GLN A 621 4.73 -77.60 -29.39
CA GLN A 621 4.13 -77.69 -30.72
C GLN A 621 5.10 -78.33 -31.72
N THR A 622 6.38 -77.95 -31.67
CA THR A 622 7.41 -78.53 -32.53
C THR A 622 7.61 -80.02 -32.25
N GLN A 623 7.64 -80.44 -30.99
CA GLN A 623 7.73 -81.86 -30.61
C GLN A 623 6.49 -82.65 -31.02
N VAL A 624 5.28 -82.09 -30.84
CA VAL A 624 4.03 -82.73 -31.27
C VAL A 624 3.99 -82.86 -32.79
N ALA A 625 4.42 -81.85 -33.54
CA ALA A 625 4.54 -81.92 -35.00
C ALA A 625 5.57 -83.00 -35.42
N GLN A 626 6.70 -83.10 -34.72
CA GLN A 626 7.68 -84.17 -34.94
C GLN A 626 7.09 -85.55 -34.64
N LEU A 627 6.38 -85.73 -33.52
CA LEU A 627 5.72 -86.98 -33.16
C LEU A 627 4.60 -87.35 -34.14
N GLN A 628 3.85 -86.37 -34.65
CA GLN A 628 2.89 -86.59 -35.73
C GLN A 628 3.58 -86.99 -37.03
N SER A 629 4.72 -86.38 -37.37
CA SER A 629 5.51 -86.77 -38.55
C SER A 629 6.10 -88.18 -38.40
N VAL A 630 6.58 -88.56 -37.21
CA VAL A 630 7.03 -89.91 -36.88
C VAL A 630 5.85 -90.89 -36.92
N GLY A 631 4.67 -90.50 -36.42
CA GLY A 631 3.46 -91.29 -36.54
C GLY A 631 3.05 -91.52 -37.99
N GLN A 632 3.12 -90.49 -38.84
CA GLN A 632 2.89 -90.62 -40.28
C GLN A 632 3.97 -91.45 -40.97
N TYR A 633 5.24 -91.33 -40.56
CA TYR A 633 6.35 -92.14 -41.06
C TYR A 633 6.20 -93.60 -40.66
N LEU A 634 5.82 -93.90 -39.41
CA LEU A 634 5.51 -95.26 -38.96
C LEU A 634 4.28 -95.80 -39.69
N THR A 635 3.25 -94.98 -39.92
CA THR A 635 2.08 -95.36 -40.72
C THR A 635 2.46 -95.68 -42.17
N ALA A 636 3.38 -94.92 -42.77
CA ALA A 636 3.92 -95.18 -44.11
C ALA A 636 4.88 -96.39 -44.15
N PHE A 637 5.66 -96.63 -43.10
CA PHE A 637 6.58 -97.77 -42.96
C PHE A 637 5.82 -99.10 -42.78
N PHE A 638 4.75 -99.09 -41.99
CA PHE A 638 3.86 -100.25 -41.83
C PHE A 638 2.82 -100.39 -42.96
N ASN A 639 2.78 -99.45 -43.91
CA ASN A 639 1.89 -99.49 -45.07
C ASN A 639 2.61 -99.04 -46.37
N PRO A 640 3.58 -99.82 -46.88
CA PRO A 640 4.29 -99.47 -48.11
C PRO A 640 3.32 -99.47 -49.31
N PRO A 641 3.42 -98.49 -50.23
CA PRO A 641 2.68 -98.55 -51.50
C PRO A 641 3.20 -99.71 -52.34
N GLY A 642 2.38 -100.75 -52.49
CA GLY A 642 2.64 -101.85 -53.42
C GLY A 642 2.62 -101.36 -54.86
N SER A 643 3.78 -101.44 -55.52
CA SER A 643 3.91 -101.38 -56.98
C SER A 643 3.75 -102.79 -57.58
N SER A 644 2.59 -103.08 -58.17
CA SER A 644 2.32 -104.10 -59.20
C SER A 644 0.81 -104.04 -59.50
N SER A 645 0.27 -103.99 -60.71
CA SER A 645 0.78 -104.26 -62.05
C SER A 645 -0.22 -103.71 -63.08
N SER A 646 0.33 -103.26 -64.20
CA SER A 646 -0.29 -103.01 -65.49
C SER A 646 -1.31 -104.06 -65.97
N SER A 647 -2.43 -103.62 -66.57
CA SER A 647 -2.84 -104.02 -67.93
C SER A 647 -4.11 -103.27 -68.42
N SER A 648 -3.88 -102.33 -69.33
CA SER A 648 -4.61 -102.06 -70.59
C SER A 648 -6.02 -102.61 -70.84
N SER A 649 -6.95 -101.71 -71.20
CA SER A 649 -7.66 -101.61 -72.50
C SER A 649 -8.91 -100.73 -72.30
N SER A 650 -8.99 -99.50 -72.82
CA SER A 650 -9.08 -98.99 -74.20
C SER A 650 -10.52 -98.59 -74.57
N SER A 651 -10.62 -97.40 -75.16
CA SER A 651 -11.49 -97.07 -76.30
C SER A 651 -12.87 -96.44 -76.06
N THR A 652 -13.01 -95.31 -76.76
CA THR A 652 -14.14 -94.87 -77.60
C THR A 652 -15.47 -94.40 -77.00
N GLY A 653 -15.69 -93.10 -77.23
CA GLY A 653 -16.92 -92.51 -77.74
C GLY A 653 -17.04 -91.06 -77.29
N GLY A 654 -16.67 -90.02 -78.04
CA GLY A 654 -16.04 -89.85 -79.35
C GLY A 654 -15.55 -88.41 -79.48
#